data_AF-A0A2A3E4D1-F1
#
_entry.id   AF-A0A2A3E4D1-F1
#
_cell.length_a   1.000
_cell.length_b   1.000
_cell.length_c   1.000
_cell.angle_alpha   90.00
_cell.angle_beta   90.00
_cell.angle_gamma   90.00
#
_symmetry.space_group_name_H-M   'P 1'
#
loop_
_entity.id
_entity.type
_entity.pdbx_description
1 polymer ?
#
loop_
_entity_poly.entity_id
_entity_poly.type
_entity_poly.pdbx_seq_one_letter_code
_entity_poly.pdbx_strand_id
1 'polypeptide(L)'
;MAKQLTDQILDYIDKHGKLNSLYLAEVFKENHQKIIGAIKSIEALGDLISTKQIIDKKWELTSEGQHVLNHGSHEAAIYNIIPNDGMLQSEIIQSIPFAKIGFSKALQAGWIVIDKSNGTPIVKKKATSIIDIIQNDLKDLTSLTDQLRNDYKKRKLIQEVIIKSIQVEKGPNFTTTIEKQETELTADLLINGAWKNKKFKPYNFAALGATLEVGHLHPLLKVRSEFRKIFLEMGFTEMPTNNYVESSFWNFDALFQPQQHPARDAHDTFFIAEPSHSTNFPIDYMEKVKKVHSEGDYGSLGYRYDWKLEEAQKNVLRTHTTAVSARMLYKLMQQNKFKPVKYFSIDRVFRNETLDATHLAEFHQIEGVIADYNLTLGDLIGILYEFFKKLGIIQLQFKPAYNPYTEPSMEIFCYHEGLKKWIEIGNSGMFRPEMLLPMGLPEDVNVIAWGLSLERPTMIKYGLNNIRDLVGPKVDLEMVYNNPICRLNKISHNFSQIKKLEDMKQEINKLEKESECTRKFEKQKLVLFCDPKHPIRFIEPFFHYIKSYVNIFVTSHVHSSVQHFPNELSDFCLEYKKGNQVNDIHLTIIWKEIGIDPIMQLPGMHKIIGEINIARYLNRVIENCYPHILRYESKGVLYANEIDNYLEKIHSFLHTNVHQAIHKKSLYIMGEDISIIDILLESFEKYKLCKQK
;
A
#
# COMPACT_ATOMS: atom_id res chain seq x y z
N MET A 1 -36.60 27.85 -11.39
CA MET A 1 -37.27 26.76 -12.15
C MET A 1 -37.40 25.47 -11.34
N ALA A 2 -36.33 24.85 -10.82
CA ALA A 2 -36.45 23.60 -10.04
C ALA A 2 -37.38 23.67 -8.81
N LYS A 3 -37.42 24.82 -8.11
CA LYS A 3 -38.34 25.08 -6.97
C LYS A 3 -39.82 24.99 -7.35
N GLN A 4 -40.22 25.50 -8.52
CA GLN A 4 -41.61 25.40 -8.96
C GLN A 4 -42.02 23.94 -9.18
N LEU A 5 -41.11 23.11 -9.68
CA LEU A 5 -41.39 21.71 -9.96
C LEU A 5 -41.49 20.87 -8.68
N THR A 6 -40.64 21.12 -7.67
CA THR A 6 -40.74 20.42 -6.37
C THR A 6 -42.03 20.75 -5.63
N ASP A 7 -42.41 22.03 -5.61
CA ASP A 7 -43.62 22.48 -4.94
C ASP A 7 -44.87 21.93 -5.67
N GLN A 8 -44.87 21.94 -7.01
CA GLN A 8 -45.92 21.31 -7.83
C GLN A 8 -46.04 19.81 -7.61
N ILE A 9 -44.92 19.09 -7.47
CA ILE A 9 -44.92 17.66 -7.18
C ILE A 9 -45.51 17.39 -5.80
N LEU A 10 -45.13 18.17 -4.77
CA LEU A 10 -45.68 18.05 -3.42
C LEU A 10 -47.19 18.34 -3.41
N ASP A 11 -47.64 19.43 -4.03
CA ASP A 11 -49.08 19.76 -4.13
C ASP A 11 -49.88 18.66 -4.86
N TYR A 12 -49.28 18.03 -5.87
CA TYR A 12 -49.92 16.95 -6.62
C TYR A 12 -49.97 15.65 -5.81
N ILE A 13 -48.91 15.32 -5.07
CA ILE A 13 -48.89 14.21 -4.10
C ILE A 13 -49.98 14.44 -3.04
N ASP A 14 -50.18 15.69 -2.60
CA ASP A 14 -51.17 15.99 -1.58
C ASP A 14 -52.60 15.62 -2.04
N LYS A 15 -52.93 15.94 -3.29
CA LYS A 15 -54.25 15.70 -3.89
C LYS A 15 -54.51 14.26 -4.32
N HIS A 16 -53.48 13.53 -4.78
CA HIS A 16 -53.66 12.23 -5.44
C HIS A 16 -53.05 11.04 -4.68
N GLY A 17 -52.26 11.29 -3.62
CA GLY A 17 -51.74 10.28 -2.68
C GLY A 17 -50.60 9.40 -3.21
N LYS A 18 -50.78 8.78 -4.40
CA LYS A 18 -49.81 7.89 -5.04
C LYS A 18 -49.58 8.29 -6.49
N LEU A 19 -48.32 8.29 -6.93
CA LEU A 19 -47.93 8.72 -8.28
C LEU A 19 -46.78 7.90 -8.84
N ASN A 20 -46.70 7.87 -10.18
CA ASN A 20 -45.58 7.34 -10.94
C ASN A 20 -44.86 8.49 -11.66
N SER A 21 -43.52 8.52 -11.63
CA SER A 21 -42.72 9.58 -12.25
C SER A 21 -42.88 9.70 -13.77
N LEU A 22 -43.22 8.62 -14.49
CA LEU A 22 -43.53 8.67 -15.92
C LEU A 22 -44.84 9.41 -16.18
N TYR A 23 -45.87 9.15 -15.36
CA TYR A 23 -47.16 9.83 -15.46
C TYR A 23 -47.02 11.33 -15.13
N LEU A 24 -46.23 11.67 -14.11
CA LEU A 24 -45.94 13.08 -13.81
C LEU A 24 -45.23 13.82 -14.95
N ALA A 25 -44.34 13.15 -15.68
CA ALA A 25 -43.66 13.75 -16.83
C ALA A 25 -44.66 14.14 -17.93
N GLU A 26 -45.69 13.33 -18.16
CA GLU A 26 -46.77 13.62 -19.10
C GLU A 26 -47.68 14.76 -18.60
N VAL A 27 -48.11 14.70 -17.33
CA VAL A 27 -49.01 15.70 -16.72
C VAL A 27 -48.37 17.08 -16.69
N PHE A 28 -47.11 17.17 -16.27
CA PHE A 28 -46.39 18.44 -16.17
C PHE A 28 -45.73 18.86 -17.48
N LYS A 29 -45.81 18.04 -18.54
CA LYS A 29 -45.15 18.25 -19.85
C LYS A 29 -43.66 18.57 -19.69
N GLU A 30 -43.00 17.87 -18.77
CA GLU A 30 -41.58 18.07 -18.44
C GLU A 30 -40.78 16.79 -18.69
N ASN A 31 -39.48 16.95 -18.93
CA ASN A 31 -38.61 15.80 -19.18
C ASN A 31 -38.54 14.91 -17.92
N HIS A 32 -38.71 13.60 -18.11
CA HIS A 32 -38.68 12.61 -17.02
C HIS A 32 -37.44 12.69 -16.13
N GLN A 33 -36.27 13.04 -16.70
CA GLN A 33 -35.04 13.23 -15.92
C GLN A 33 -35.12 14.40 -14.93
N LYS A 34 -35.81 15.49 -15.30
CA LYS A 34 -36.03 16.63 -14.40
C LYS A 34 -36.98 16.25 -13.26
N ILE A 35 -38.03 15.48 -13.55
CA ILE A 35 -38.96 14.95 -12.54
C ILE A 35 -38.23 14.04 -11.55
N ILE A 36 -37.37 13.13 -12.04
CA ILE A 36 -36.53 12.30 -11.18
C ILE A 36 -35.60 13.15 -10.31
N GLY A 37 -34.95 14.17 -10.88
CA GLY A 37 -34.07 15.07 -10.13
C GLY A 37 -34.80 15.86 -9.04
N ALA A 38 -36.05 16.26 -9.30
CA ALA A 38 -36.89 16.93 -8.31
C ALA A 38 -37.36 15.97 -7.20
N ILE A 39 -37.81 14.76 -7.55
CA ILE A 39 -38.20 13.71 -6.56
C ILE A 39 -37.02 13.39 -5.64
N LYS A 40 -35.81 13.18 -6.18
CA LYS A 40 -34.60 12.93 -5.36
C LYS A 40 -34.24 14.10 -4.47
N SER A 41 -34.50 15.33 -4.93
CA SER A 41 -34.26 16.53 -4.11
C SER A 41 -35.23 16.60 -2.93
N ILE A 42 -36.48 16.15 -3.10
CA ILE A 42 -37.48 16.05 -2.03
C ILE A 42 -37.13 14.90 -1.07
N GLU A 43 -36.72 13.74 -1.60
CA GLU A 43 -36.25 12.58 -0.82
C GLU A 43 -35.03 12.95 0.05
N ALA A 44 -34.11 13.79 -0.45
CA ALA A 44 -32.95 14.27 0.31
C ALA A 44 -33.30 15.19 1.49
N LEU A 45 -34.53 15.71 1.56
CA LEU A 45 -35.01 16.51 2.69
C LEU A 45 -35.53 15.64 3.85
N GLY A 46 -35.44 14.31 3.74
CA GLY A 46 -35.81 13.34 4.78
C GLY A 46 -37.13 12.62 4.47
N ASP A 47 -37.86 12.23 5.50
CA ASP A 47 -39.08 11.40 5.40
C ASP A 47 -40.34 12.15 4.91
N LEU A 48 -40.16 13.13 4.02
CA LEU A 48 -41.25 13.89 3.40
C LEU A 48 -42.04 13.03 2.43
N ILE A 49 -41.35 12.21 1.64
CA ILE A 49 -41.95 11.31 0.64
C ILE A 49 -41.36 9.91 0.79
N SER A 50 -42.15 8.89 0.48
CA SER A 50 -41.68 7.50 0.36
C SER A 50 -41.56 7.14 -1.12
N THR A 51 -40.41 6.63 -1.52
CA THR A 51 -40.06 6.36 -2.92
C THR A 51 -39.76 4.88 -3.12
N LYS A 52 -40.39 4.27 -4.12
CA LYS A 52 -40.12 2.90 -4.56
C LYS A 52 -39.72 2.90 -6.01
N GLN A 53 -38.53 2.38 -6.31
CA GLN A 53 -38.07 2.26 -7.69
C GLN A 53 -38.75 1.09 -8.39
N ILE A 54 -39.28 1.34 -9.59
CA ILE A 54 -39.87 0.34 -10.48
C ILE A 54 -38.99 0.23 -11.72
N ILE A 55 -38.62 -0.99 -12.09
CA ILE A 55 -37.76 -1.27 -13.23
C ILE A 55 -38.54 -2.14 -14.20
N ASP A 56 -38.92 -1.55 -15.34
CA ASP A 56 -39.57 -2.25 -16.43
C ASP A 56 -38.55 -2.54 -17.53
N LYS A 57 -38.55 -3.78 -18.02
CA LYS A 57 -37.63 -4.24 -19.07
C LYS A 57 -38.44 -4.56 -20.31
N LYS A 58 -38.09 -3.92 -21.43
CA LYS A 58 -38.65 -4.23 -22.74
C LYS A 58 -37.53 -4.52 -23.74
N TRP A 59 -37.82 -5.38 -24.71
CA TRP A 59 -36.92 -5.67 -25.81
C TRP A 59 -37.32 -4.82 -27.01
N GLU A 60 -36.36 -4.14 -27.62
CA GLU A 60 -36.55 -3.35 -28.83
C GLU A 60 -35.55 -3.78 -29.91
N LEU A 61 -35.95 -3.65 -31.17
CA LEU A 61 -35.05 -3.81 -32.31
C LEU A 61 -34.04 -2.67 -32.31
N THR A 62 -32.78 -2.98 -32.61
CA THR A 62 -31.78 -1.94 -32.91
C THR A 62 -31.99 -1.42 -34.33
N SER A 63 -31.28 -0.34 -34.71
CA SER A 63 -31.26 0.12 -36.10
C SER A 63 -30.81 -0.97 -37.09
N GLU A 64 -29.89 -1.84 -36.66
CA GLU A 64 -29.42 -3.00 -37.44
C GLU A 64 -30.48 -4.11 -37.50
N GLY A 65 -31.15 -4.41 -36.37
CA GLY A 65 -32.27 -5.36 -36.35
C GLY A 65 -33.45 -4.93 -37.21
N GLN A 66 -33.74 -3.62 -37.24
CA GLN A 66 -34.76 -3.06 -38.12
C GLN A 66 -34.40 -3.22 -39.60
N HIS A 67 -33.13 -3.07 -39.95
CA HIS A 67 -32.64 -3.33 -41.30
C HIS A 67 -32.79 -4.81 -41.69
N VAL A 68 -32.46 -5.73 -40.77
CA VAL A 68 -32.62 -7.17 -40.96
C VAL A 68 -34.09 -7.57 -41.11
N LEU A 69 -34.99 -6.95 -40.33
CA LEU A 69 -36.43 -7.18 -40.46
C LEU A 69 -36.92 -6.82 -41.87
N ASN A 70 -36.47 -5.69 -42.40
CA ASN A 70 -36.93 -5.15 -43.69
C ASN A 70 -36.27 -5.81 -44.91
N HIS A 71 -35.00 -6.20 -44.84
CA HIS A 71 -34.21 -6.65 -46.01
C HIS A 71 -33.68 -8.09 -45.89
N GLY A 72 -33.99 -8.81 -44.81
CA GLY A 72 -33.46 -10.14 -44.52
C GLY A 72 -32.16 -10.09 -43.71
N SER A 73 -31.77 -11.23 -43.13
CA SER A 73 -30.52 -11.39 -42.40
C SER A 73 -29.31 -11.20 -43.30
N HIS A 74 -28.19 -10.78 -42.71
CA HIS A 74 -26.97 -10.49 -43.45
C HIS A 74 -26.48 -11.71 -44.25
N GLU A 75 -26.64 -12.92 -43.71
CA GLU A 75 -26.34 -14.17 -44.40
C GLU A 75 -27.33 -14.49 -45.53
N ALA A 76 -28.63 -14.18 -45.37
CA ALA A 76 -29.63 -14.39 -46.41
C ALA A 76 -29.48 -13.38 -47.57
N ALA A 77 -29.14 -12.13 -47.26
CA ALA A 77 -28.83 -11.10 -48.24
C ALA A 77 -27.62 -11.49 -49.11
N ILE A 78 -26.57 -12.06 -48.51
CA ILE A 78 -25.39 -12.57 -49.24
C ILE A 78 -25.76 -13.76 -50.13
N TYR A 79 -26.58 -14.69 -49.64
CA TYR A 79 -27.03 -15.80 -50.47
C TYR A 79 -27.85 -15.31 -51.68
N ASN A 80 -28.77 -14.35 -51.47
CA ASN A 80 -29.65 -13.87 -52.53
C ASN A 80 -28.91 -13.12 -53.66
N ILE A 81 -27.80 -12.43 -53.36
CA ILE A 81 -27.04 -11.67 -54.36
C ILE A 81 -26.16 -12.54 -55.27
N ILE A 82 -25.80 -13.76 -54.84
CA ILE A 82 -24.91 -14.64 -55.60
C ILE A 82 -25.65 -15.28 -56.79
N PRO A 83 -25.23 -15.08 -58.05
CA PRO A 83 -25.79 -15.76 -59.21
C PRO A 83 -25.40 -17.24 -59.21
N ASN A 84 -26.11 -18.07 -60.00
CA ASN A 84 -25.82 -19.50 -60.09
C ASN A 84 -24.41 -19.79 -60.61
N ASP A 85 -23.84 -18.90 -61.42
CA ASP A 85 -22.48 -19.01 -61.99
C ASP A 85 -21.37 -18.56 -61.01
N GLY A 86 -21.75 -18.03 -59.84
CA GLY A 86 -20.86 -17.52 -58.82
C GLY A 86 -20.51 -16.04 -59.00
N MET A 87 -20.01 -15.41 -57.92
CA MET A 87 -19.63 -13.99 -57.90
C MET A 87 -18.26 -13.83 -57.21
N LEU A 88 -17.49 -12.83 -57.62
CA LEU A 88 -16.19 -12.52 -57.02
C LEU A 88 -16.36 -12.06 -55.56
N GLN A 89 -15.50 -12.57 -54.67
CA GLN A 89 -15.55 -12.23 -53.24
C GLN A 89 -15.42 -10.72 -52.98
N SER A 90 -14.63 -10.00 -53.77
CA SER A 90 -14.43 -8.56 -53.64
C SER A 90 -15.68 -7.75 -53.97
N GLU A 91 -16.47 -8.19 -54.95
CA GLU A 91 -17.70 -7.52 -55.38
C GLU A 91 -18.82 -7.68 -54.35
N ILE A 92 -18.93 -8.88 -53.75
CA ILE A 92 -19.90 -9.18 -52.68
C ILE A 92 -19.67 -8.27 -51.46
N ILE A 93 -18.40 -8.05 -51.06
CA ILE A 93 -18.06 -7.26 -49.88
C ILE A 93 -18.39 -5.77 -50.07
N GLN A 94 -18.42 -5.26 -51.30
CA GLN A 94 -18.72 -3.86 -51.62
C GLN A 94 -20.22 -3.60 -51.82
N SER A 95 -21.00 -4.64 -52.12
CA SER A 95 -22.39 -4.48 -52.58
C SER A 95 -23.44 -4.38 -51.46
N ILE A 96 -23.14 -4.85 -50.24
CA ILE A 96 -24.13 -4.94 -49.15
C ILE A 96 -23.55 -4.36 -47.84
N PRO A 97 -24.31 -3.54 -47.09
CA PRO A 97 -23.97 -3.17 -45.72
C PRO A 97 -23.77 -4.43 -44.85
N PHE A 98 -22.73 -4.47 -44.02
CA PHE A 98 -22.40 -5.62 -43.15
C PHE A 98 -22.05 -6.93 -43.89
N ALA A 99 -21.69 -6.86 -45.19
CA ALA A 99 -21.37 -8.02 -46.03
C ALA A 99 -20.31 -8.98 -45.44
N LYS A 100 -19.29 -8.47 -44.74
CA LYS A 100 -18.25 -9.30 -44.10
C LYS A 100 -18.83 -10.24 -43.03
N ILE A 101 -19.82 -9.76 -42.26
CA ILE A 101 -20.47 -10.51 -41.18
C ILE A 101 -21.39 -11.57 -41.80
N GLY A 102 -22.23 -11.16 -42.76
CA GLY A 102 -23.11 -12.06 -43.50
C GLY A 102 -22.36 -13.16 -44.24
N PHE A 103 -21.22 -12.83 -44.84
CA PHE A 103 -20.37 -13.78 -45.56
C PHE A 103 -19.84 -14.89 -44.65
N SER A 104 -19.28 -14.53 -43.49
CA SER A 104 -18.78 -15.51 -42.52
C SER A 104 -19.89 -16.43 -41.99
N LYS A 105 -21.11 -15.90 -41.82
CA LYS A 105 -22.25 -16.65 -41.29
C LYS A 105 -22.90 -17.55 -42.34
N ALA A 106 -23.03 -17.08 -43.59
CA ALA A 106 -23.47 -17.90 -44.71
C ALA A 106 -22.52 -19.07 -44.98
N LEU A 107 -21.20 -18.88 -44.79
CA LEU A 107 -20.20 -19.96 -44.87
C LEU A 107 -20.37 -20.97 -43.73
N GLN A 108 -20.55 -20.51 -42.49
CA GLN A 108 -20.80 -21.38 -41.31
C GLN A 108 -22.11 -22.17 -41.43
N ALA A 109 -23.15 -21.57 -42.01
CA ALA A 109 -24.43 -22.21 -42.26
C ALA A 109 -24.41 -23.17 -43.47
N GLY A 110 -23.30 -23.23 -44.23
CA GLY A 110 -23.14 -24.08 -45.40
C GLY A 110 -23.95 -23.64 -46.62
N TRP A 111 -24.41 -22.37 -46.66
CA TRP A 111 -25.22 -21.83 -47.75
C TRP A 111 -24.38 -21.50 -48.99
N ILE A 112 -23.11 -21.13 -48.79
CA ILE A 112 -22.16 -20.73 -49.82
C ILE A 112 -20.85 -21.52 -49.70
N VAL A 113 -20.11 -21.65 -50.81
CA VAL A 113 -18.79 -22.29 -50.87
C VAL A 113 -17.82 -21.42 -51.66
N ILE A 114 -16.54 -21.42 -51.26
CA ILE A 114 -15.48 -20.67 -51.95
C ILE A 114 -14.70 -21.64 -52.83
N ASP A 115 -14.71 -21.38 -54.12
CA ASP A 115 -13.94 -22.08 -55.14
C ASP A 115 -12.65 -21.29 -55.42
N LYS A 116 -11.49 -21.92 -55.20
CA LYS A 116 -10.15 -21.30 -55.35
C LYS A 116 -9.34 -21.89 -56.51
N SER A 117 -9.97 -22.70 -57.35
CA SER A 117 -9.28 -23.47 -58.39
C SER A 117 -8.63 -22.62 -59.50
N ASN A 118 -9.09 -21.38 -59.73
CA ASN A 118 -8.57 -20.47 -60.76
C ASN A 118 -7.74 -19.27 -60.23
N GLY A 119 -7.21 -19.34 -59.00
CA GLY A 119 -6.36 -18.27 -58.44
C GLY A 119 -7.11 -17.04 -57.89
N THR A 120 -8.29 -16.72 -58.43
CA THR A 120 -9.23 -15.74 -57.86
C THR A 120 -10.37 -16.43 -57.10
N PRO A 121 -10.67 -16.07 -55.84
CA PRO A 121 -11.72 -16.73 -55.05
C PRO A 121 -13.11 -16.35 -55.57
N ILE A 122 -13.82 -17.35 -56.12
CA ILE A 122 -15.21 -17.22 -56.58
C ILE A 122 -16.13 -17.89 -55.56
N VAL A 123 -17.22 -17.20 -55.20
CA VAL A 123 -18.19 -17.68 -54.21
C VAL A 123 -19.40 -18.24 -54.96
N LYS A 124 -19.77 -19.49 -54.69
CA LYS A 124 -20.91 -20.18 -55.31
C LYS A 124 -21.95 -20.58 -54.26
N LYS A 125 -23.22 -20.67 -54.67
CA LYS A 125 -24.30 -21.23 -53.83
C LYS A 125 -24.08 -22.73 -53.66
N LYS A 126 -24.18 -23.20 -52.41
CA LYS A 126 -24.11 -24.63 -52.07
C LYS A 126 -25.49 -25.20 -51.73
N ALA A 127 -26.34 -24.41 -51.08
CA ALA A 127 -27.73 -24.78 -50.79
C ALA A 127 -28.65 -24.39 -51.97
N THR A 128 -29.67 -25.22 -52.27
CA THR A 128 -30.67 -24.97 -53.33
C THR A 128 -31.74 -23.95 -52.92
N SER A 129 -32.03 -23.84 -51.62
CA SER A 129 -32.94 -22.85 -51.03
C SER A 129 -32.57 -22.61 -49.57
N ILE A 130 -32.81 -21.40 -49.06
CA ILE A 130 -32.58 -21.04 -47.66
C ILE A 130 -33.88 -20.59 -46.98
N ILE A 131 -33.95 -20.74 -45.66
CA ILE A 131 -35.02 -20.19 -44.82
C ILE A 131 -34.38 -19.19 -43.86
N ASP A 132 -34.81 -17.94 -43.93
CA ASP A 132 -34.31 -16.88 -43.06
C ASP A 132 -35.02 -16.90 -41.70
N ILE A 133 -34.52 -17.79 -40.82
CA ILE A 133 -35.06 -17.97 -39.46
C ILE A 133 -34.91 -16.67 -38.66
N ILE A 134 -33.80 -15.94 -38.84
CA ILE A 134 -33.51 -14.72 -38.08
C ILE A 134 -34.50 -13.60 -38.44
N GLN A 135 -34.79 -13.40 -39.72
CA GLN A 135 -35.79 -12.41 -40.12
C GLN A 135 -37.19 -12.75 -39.59
N ASN A 136 -37.56 -14.04 -39.56
CA ASN A 136 -38.84 -14.47 -39.01
C ASN A 136 -38.91 -14.31 -37.48
N ASP A 137 -37.83 -14.61 -36.78
CA ASP A 137 -37.72 -14.45 -35.34
C ASP A 137 -37.81 -12.97 -34.90
N LEU A 138 -37.32 -12.04 -35.73
CA LEU A 138 -37.42 -10.60 -35.43
C LEU A 138 -38.82 -10.01 -35.66
N LYS A 139 -39.76 -10.74 -36.29
CA LYS A 139 -41.16 -10.29 -36.47
C LYS A 139 -41.97 -10.34 -35.17
N ASP A 140 -41.64 -11.26 -34.28
CA ASP A 140 -42.28 -11.38 -32.97
C ASP A 140 -41.25 -11.62 -31.86
N LEU A 141 -40.85 -10.53 -31.20
CA LEU A 141 -39.89 -10.58 -30.10
C LEU A 141 -40.45 -11.24 -28.82
N THR A 142 -41.78 -11.40 -28.72
CA THR A 142 -42.44 -11.92 -27.52
C THR A 142 -42.37 -13.45 -27.42
N SER A 143 -42.40 -14.15 -28.55
CA SER A 143 -42.29 -15.61 -28.64
C SER A 143 -40.85 -16.15 -28.57
N LEU A 144 -39.84 -15.29 -28.53
CA LEU A 144 -38.43 -15.69 -28.45
C LEU A 144 -38.04 -16.25 -27.07
N THR A 145 -37.29 -17.35 -27.08
CA THR A 145 -36.65 -17.91 -25.88
C THR A 145 -35.49 -17.05 -25.39
N ASP A 146 -35.16 -17.13 -24.10
CA ASP A 146 -34.05 -16.34 -23.52
C ASP A 146 -32.69 -16.66 -24.14
N GLN A 147 -32.52 -17.89 -24.64
CA GLN A 147 -31.30 -18.29 -25.35
C GLN A 147 -31.17 -17.56 -26.70
N LEU A 148 -32.26 -17.44 -27.46
CA LEU A 148 -32.29 -16.70 -28.72
C LEU A 148 -32.13 -15.19 -28.50
N ARG A 149 -32.78 -14.63 -27.47
CA ARG A 149 -32.63 -13.21 -27.12
C ARG A 149 -31.17 -12.86 -26.81
N ASN A 150 -30.47 -13.73 -26.08
CA ASN A 150 -29.05 -13.52 -25.79
C ASN A 150 -28.17 -13.61 -27.04
N ASP A 151 -28.47 -14.50 -27.99
CA ASP A 151 -27.74 -14.58 -29.26
C ASP A 151 -27.99 -13.33 -30.12
N TYR A 152 -29.24 -12.89 -30.26
CA TYR A 152 -29.59 -11.68 -31.02
C TYR A 152 -29.08 -10.39 -30.37
N LYS A 153 -28.98 -10.34 -29.04
CA LYS A 153 -28.32 -9.26 -28.31
C LYS A 153 -26.81 -9.22 -28.62
N LYS A 154 -26.13 -10.37 -28.63
CA LYS A 154 -24.70 -10.45 -29.01
C LYS A 154 -24.47 -10.04 -30.47
N ARG A 155 -25.43 -10.35 -31.35
CA ARG A 155 -25.43 -9.93 -32.76
C ARG A 155 -25.88 -8.48 -32.98
N LYS A 156 -26.17 -7.72 -31.91
CA LYS A 156 -26.64 -6.33 -31.96
C LYS A 156 -27.95 -6.13 -32.75
N LEU A 157 -28.78 -7.17 -32.90
CA LEU A 157 -30.07 -7.08 -33.60
C LEU A 157 -31.20 -6.60 -32.67
N ILE A 158 -31.11 -6.96 -31.39
CA ILE A 158 -32.05 -6.51 -30.36
C ILE A 158 -31.30 -5.89 -29.18
N GLN A 159 -31.97 -5.01 -28.46
CA GLN A 159 -31.46 -4.41 -27.24
C GLN A 159 -32.52 -4.47 -26.13
N GLU A 160 -32.05 -4.60 -24.89
CA GLU A 160 -32.90 -4.56 -23.70
C GLU A 160 -32.95 -3.10 -23.22
N VAL A 161 -34.12 -2.47 -23.35
CA VAL A 161 -34.36 -1.12 -22.85
C VAL A 161 -34.94 -1.22 -21.45
N ILE A 162 -34.18 -0.68 -20.49
CA ILE A 162 -34.57 -0.64 -19.08
C ILE A 162 -35.19 0.73 -18.81
N ILE A 163 -36.51 0.76 -18.60
CA ILE A 163 -37.23 1.95 -18.17
C ILE A 163 -37.28 1.95 -16.65
N LYS A 164 -36.63 2.94 -16.03
CA LYS A 164 -36.64 3.13 -14.58
C LYS A 164 -37.66 4.20 -14.22
N SER A 165 -38.73 3.85 -13.54
CA SER A 165 -39.68 4.80 -12.97
C SER A 165 -39.61 4.78 -11.44
N ILE A 166 -40.14 5.83 -10.81
CA ILE A 166 -40.19 5.97 -9.36
C ILE A 166 -41.65 6.14 -8.98
N GLN A 167 -42.13 5.26 -8.11
CA GLN A 167 -43.42 5.41 -7.44
C GLN A 167 -43.21 6.22 -6.17
N VAL A 168 -43.99 7.29 -6.01
CA VAL A 168 -43.88 8.22 -4.88
C VAL A 168 -45.19 8.22 -4.09
N GLU A 169 -45.07 8.20 -2.76
CA GLU A 169 -46.16 8.21 -1.80
C GLU A 169 -45.87 9.24 -0.69
N LYS A 170 -46.90 9.63 0.07
CA LYS A 170 -46.72 10.51 1.24
C LYS A 170 -45.84 9.83 2.29
N GLY A 171 -44.80 10.52 2.74
CA GLY A 171 -43.98 10.10 3.87
C GLY A 171 -44.63 10.47 5.21
N PRO A 172 -44.09 9.98 6.34
CA PRO A 172 -44.63 10.26 7.68
C PRO A 172 -44.59 11.75 8.08
N ASN A 173 -43.69 12.54 7.50
CA ASN A 173 -43.53 13.98 7.79
C ASN A 173 -43.93 14.86 6.60
N PHE A 174 -44.89 14.43 5.79
CA PHE A 174 -45.29 15.13 4.57
C PHE A 174 -45.79 16.57 4.85
N THR A 175 -45.20 17.56 4.18
CA THR A 175 -45.64 18.96 4.15
C THR A 175 -45.47 19.53 2.74
N THR A 176 -46.31 20.49 2.38
CA THR A 176 -46.27 21.20 1.11
C THR A 176 -45.30 22.39 1.12
N THR A 177 -44.85 22.82 2.31
CA THR A 177 -43.92 23.95 2.47
C THR A 177 -42.56 23.50 2.99
N ILE A 178 -41.52 23.71 2.18
CA ILE A 178 -40.14 23.34 2.52
C ILE A 178 -39.49 24.50 3.29
N GLU A 179 -39.34 24.36 4.62
CA GLU A 179 -38.53 25.28 5.42
C GLU A 179 -37.04 25.09 5.14
N LYS A 180 -36.36 26.18 4.76
CA LYS A 180 -34.92 26.16 4.50
C LYS A 180 -34.16 26.20 5.83
N GLN A 181 -33.41 25.14 6.13
CA GLN A 181 -32.53 25.10 7.29
C GLN A 181 -31.32 26.03 7.08
N GLU A 182 -30.89 26.71 8.14
CA GLU A 182 -29.69 27.54 8.13
C GLU A 182 -28.43 26.66 8.13
N THR A 183 -27.40 27.05 7.38
CA THR A 183 -26.17 26.26 7.25
C THR A 183 -25.12 26.60 8.31
N GLU A 184 -25.05 27.87 8.70
CA GLU A 184 -24.02 28.37 9.61
C GLU A 184 -24.63 29.33 10.63
N LEU A 185 -23.96 29.42 11.79
CA LEU A 185 -24.29 30.38 12.82
C LEU A 185 -23.61 31.71 12.48
N THR A 186 -24.40 32.74 12.17
CA THR A 186 -23.88 34.06 11.84
C THR A 186 -23.87 35.00 13.06
N ALA A 187 -23.05 36.05 13.01
CA ALA A 187 -23.01 37.06 14.05
C ALA A 187 -24.38 37.72 14.28
N ASP A 188 -25.14 38.01 13.22
CA ASP A 188 -26.46 38.61 13.33
C ASP A 188 -27.47 37.71 14.04
N LEU A 189 -27.45 36.41 13.74
CA LEU A 189 -28.30 35.40 14.39
C LEU A 189 -28.02 35.33 15.90
N LEU A 190 -26.75 35.47 16.29
CA LEU A 190 -26.34 35.52 17.69
C LEU A 190 -26.83 36.80 18.38
N ILE A 191 -26.66 37.96 17.74
CA ILE A 191 -27.04 39.27 18.29
C ILE A 191 -28.56 39.37 18.50
N ASN A 192 -29.36 38.92 17.54
CA ASN A 192 -30.83 39.01 17.62
C ASN A 192 -31.50 37.81 18.31
N GLY A 193 -30.72 36.80 18.73
CA GLY A 193 -31.23 35.60 19.40
C GLY A 193 -32.06 34.66 18.52
N ALA A 194 -32.16 34.92 17.21
CA ALA A 194 -32.99 34.14 16.29
C ALA A 194 -32.46 32.71 16.08
N TRP A 195 -31.19 32.44 16.41
CA TRP A 195 -30.60 31.10 16.36
C TRP A 195 -31.35 30.08 17.24
N LYS A 196 -32.00 30.51 18.33
CA LYS A 196 -32.73 29.61 19.24
C LYS A 196 -33.94 28.95 18.59
N ASN A 197 -34.56 29.63 17.61
CA ASN A 197 -35.83 29.23 17.01
C ASN A 197 -35.65 28.70 15.57
N LYS A 198 -34.44 28.76 15.02
CA LYS A 198 -34.10 28.32 13.65
C LYS A 198 -33.56 26.88 13.69
N LYS A 199 -33.93 26.06 12.69
CA LYS A 199 -33.35 24.72 12.50
C LYS A 199 -32.09 24.82 11.63
N PHE A 200 -31.01 24.22 12.10
CA PHE A 200 -29.73 24.17 11.38
C PHE A 200 -29.54 22.84 10.67
N LYS A 201 -28.86 22.88 9.53
CA LYS A 201 -28.43 21.67 8.84
C LYS A 201 -27.42 20.91 9.72
N PRO A 202 -27.59 19.60 9.96
CA PRO A 202 -26.62 18.83 10.74
C PRO A 202 -25.26 18.83 10.05
N TYR A 203 -24.20 19.03 10.84
CA TYR A 203 -22.84 19.04 10.33
C TYR A 203 -22.39 17.63 9.98
N ASN A 204 -21.80 17.45 8.79
CA ASN A 204 -21.32 16.15 8.35
C ASN A 204 -19.92 15.87 8.93
N PHE A 205 -19.85 15.18 10.08
CA PHE A 205 -18.60 14.77 10.71
C PHE A 205 -17.85 13.65 9.96
N ALA A 206 -18.45 13.05 8.93
CA ALA A 206 -17.77 12.05 8.09
C ALA A 206 -16.96 12.66 6.95
N ALA A 207 -17.09 13.97 6.69
CA ALA A 207 -16.31 14.66 5.67
C ALA A 207 -14.94 15.11 6.22
N LEU A 208 -13.92 15.07 5.37
CA LEU A 208 -12.65 15.74 5.66
C LEU A 208 -12.90 17.25 5.73
N GLY A 209 -12.35 17.89 6.76
CA GLY A 209 -12.40 19.34 6.91
C GLY A 209 -11.65 20.07 5.80
N ALA A 210 -11.81 21.39 5.72
CA ALA A 210 -11.04 22.20 4.80
C ALA A 210 -9.54 22.10 5.10
N THR A 211 -8.74 21.90 4.05
CA THR A 211 -7.28 21.90 4.13
C THR A 211 -6.77 23.29 4.46
N LEU A 212 -5.85 23.38 5.43
CA LEU A 212 -5.21 24.64 5.78
C LEU A 212 -4.10 24.97 4.77
N GLU A 213 -4.06 26.21 4.31
CA GLU A 213 -2.95 26.72 3.49
C GLU A 213 -1.73 27.00 4.39
N VAL A 214 -0.70 26.16 4.29
CA VAL A 214 0.53 26.28 5.08
C VAL A 214 1.76 26.17 4.19
N GLY A 215 2.91 26.64 4.68
CA GLY A 215 4.18 26.44 3.98
C GLY A 215 4.64 24.99 4.01
N HIS A 216 5.20 24.49 2.90
CA HIS A 216 5.70 23.12 2.78
C HIS A 216 7.20 23.09 2.47
N LEU A 217 7.90 22.14 3.09
CA LEU A 217 9.31 21.85 2.80
C LEU A 217 9.42 20.70 1.79
N HIS A 218 10.34 20.84 0.84
CA HIS A 218 10.62 19.81 -0.15
C HIS A 218 11.08 18.49 0.51
N PRO A 219 10.56 17.31 0.10
CA PRO A 219 10.88 16.02 0.73
C PRO A 219 12.38 15.71 0.82
N LEU A 220 13.13 15.94 -0.25
CA LEU A 220 14.58 15.78 -0.28
C LEU A 220 15.28 16.65 0.79
N LEU A 221 14.81 17.88 1.00
CA LEU A 221 15.41 18.80 1.98
C LEU A 221 15.04 18.42 3.42
N LYS A 222 13.85 17.84 3.63
CA LYS A 222 13.47 17.24 4.91
C LYS A 222 14.43 16.08 5.25
N VAL A 223 14.72 15.21 4.29
CA VAL A 223 15.69 14.10 4.47
C VAL A 223 17.10 14.63 4.69
N ARG A 224 17.56 15.62 3.91
CA ARG A 224 18.85 16.30 4.11
C ARG A 224 19.02 16.79 5.54
N SER A 225 17.97 17.41 6.10
CA SER A 225 17.98 17.96 7.45
C SER A 225 18.16 16.86 8.51
N GLU A 226 17.54 15.70 8.31
CA GLU A 226 17.69 14.55 9.20
C GLU A 226 19.09 13.92 9.10
N PHE A 227 19.64 13.76 7.90
CA PHE A 227 21.04 13.30 7.72
C PHE A 227 22.02 14.26 8.40
N ARG A 228 21.86 15.57 8.18
CA ARG A 228 22.66 16.62 8.83
C ARG A 228 22.59 16.50 10.35
N LYS A 229 21.40 16.28 10.90
CA LYS A 229 21.22 16.07 12.34
C LYS A 229 21.96 14.82 12.85
N ILE A 230 21.92 13.71 12.12
CA ILE A 230 22.64 12.47 12.49
C ILE A 230 24.14 12.72 12.58
N PHE A 231 24.73 13.40 11.59
CA PHE A 231 26.15 13.75 11.63
C PHE A 231 26.50 14.62 12.84
N LEU A 232 25.70 15.66 13.12
CA LEU A 232 25.91 16.53 14.27
C LEU A 232 25.80 15.76 15.60
N GLU A 233 24.83 14.86 15.73
CA GLU A 233 24.70 13.97 16.91
C GLU A 233 25.89 13.02 17.08
N MET A 234 26.56 12.65 15.99
CA MET A 234 27.76 11.80 16.00
C MET A 234 29.06 12.59 16.18
N GLY A 235 28.97 13.91 16.39
CA GLY A 235 30.12 14.80 16.62
C GLY A 235 30.88 15.20 15.36
N PHE A 236 30.24 15.13 14.19
CA PHE A 236 30.84 15.59 12.93
C PHE A 236 30.65 17.11 12.75
N THR A 237 31.62 17.75 12.13
CA THR A 237 31.60 19.16 11.77
C THR A 237 31.29 19.32 10.28
N GLU A 238 30.38 20.22 9.92
CA GLU A 238 29.96 20.46 8.55
C GLU A 238 31.06 21.20 7.76
N MET A 239 31.47 20.64 6.62
CA MET A 239 32.46 21.26 5.73
C MET A 239 31.80 22.31 4.83
N PRO A 240 32.51 23.42 4.52
CA PRO A 240 32.04 24.38 3.55
C PRO A 240 32.20 23.82 2.13
N THR A 241 31.08 23.61 1.43
CA THR A 241 31.03 23.07 0.06
C THR A 241 30.68 24.12 -1.00
N ASN A 242 30.89 25.39 -0.69
CA ASN A 242 30.42 26.57 -1.45
C ASN A 242 31.16 26.82 -2.79
N ASN A 243 31.47 25.75 -3.51
CA ASN A 243 32.19 25.73 -4.78
C ASN A 243 31.70 24.57 -5.67
N TYR A 244 30.86 24.88 -6.66
CA TYR A 244 30.46 23.89 -7.67
C TYR A 244 31.50 23.66 -8.74
N VAL A 245 32.29 24.69 -9.04
CA VAL A 245 33.45 24.57 -9.92
C VAL A 245 34.66 24.19 -9.09
N GLU A 246 35.31 23.10 -9.49
CA GLU A 246 36.58 22.64 -8.94
C GLU A 246 37.61 22.55 -10.05
N SER A 247 38.87 22.75 -9.71
CA SER A 247 39.95 22.38 -10.63
C SER A 247 40.12 20.86 -10.65
N SER A 248 40.51 20.30 -11.79
CA SER A 248 40.91 18.89 -11.93
C SER A 248 41.97 18.48 -10.90
N PHE A 249 42.86 19.41 -10.51
CA PHE A 249 43.80 19.17 -9.41
C PHE A 249 43.10 18.71 -8.14
N TRP A 250 42.23 19.54 -7.55
CA TRP A 250 41.51 19.21 -6.32
C TRP A 250 40.46 18.12 -6.51
N ASN A 251 39.80 18.07 -7.66
CA ASN A 251 38.76 17.08 -7.92
C ASN A 251 39.33 15.68 -8.17
N PHE A 252 40.57 15.54 -8.64
CA PHE A 252 41.12 14.24 -9.01
C PHE A 252 42.58 14.03 -8.59
N ASP A 253 43.51 14.92 -8.95
CA ASP A 253 44.95 14.69 -8.72
C ASP A 253 45.30 14.62 -7.23
N ALA A 254 44.74 15.54 -6.43
CA ALA A 254 44.92 15.61 -4.99
C ALA A 254 44.36 14.37 -4.25
N LEU A 255 43.48 13.63 -4.90
CA LEU A 255 42.94 12.36 -4.39
C LEU A 255 43.82 11.16 -4.78
N PHE A 256 44.91 11.36 -5.51
CA PHE A 256 45.69 10.27 -6.09
C PHE A 256 44.91 9.46 -7.15
N GLN A 257 43.94 10.07 -7.84
CA GLN A 257 43.33 9.45 -9.03
C GLN A 257 44.19 9.76 -10.27
N PRO A 258 44.56 8.80 -11.12
CA PRO A 258 45.47 9.05 -12.25
C PRO A 258 44.83 9.91 -13.35
N GLN A 259 45.65 10.64 -14.14
CA GLN A 259 45.16 11.52 -15.21
C GLN A 259 44.51 10.77 -16.38
N GLN A 260 44.88 9.51 -16.63
CA GLN A 260 44.26 8.68 -17.67
C GLN A 260 42.99 7.95 -17.20
N HIS A 261 42.49 8.26 -16.00
CA HIS A 261 41.32 7.57 -15.46
C HIS A 261 40.06 7.89 -16.29
N PRO A 262 39.25 6.90 -16.71
CA PRO A 262 38.06 7.11 -17.56
C PRO A 262 37.10 8.16 -17.02
N ALA A 263 36.89 8.22 -15.71
CA ALA A 263 36.03 9.23 -15.08
C ALA A 263 36.46 10.70 -15.36
N ARG A 264 37.67 10.95 -15.85
CA ARG A 264 38.14 12.27 -16.29
C ARG A 264 37.81 12.58 -17.75
N ASP A 265 37.25 11.65 -18.50
CA ASP A 265 36.84 11.88 -19.88
C ASP A 265 35.61 12.79 -19.94
N ALA A 266 35.47 13.52 -21.05
CA ALA A 266 34.32 14.41 -21.29
C ALA A 266 32.98 13.66 -21.33
N HIS A 267 33.02 12.34 -21.52
CA HIS A 267 31.84 11.48 -21.43
C HIS A 267 31.32 11.33 -19.99
N ASP A 268 32.17 11.46 -18.97
CA ASP A 268 31.79 11.27 -17.56
C ASP A 268 31.80 12.59 -16.76
N THR A 269 32.62 13.56 -17.16
CA THR A 269 32.81 14.82 -16.42
C THR A 269 32.45 16.05 -17.25
N PHE A 270 31.73 16.99 -16.61
CA PHE A 270 31.46 18.30 -17.20
C PHE A 270 32.66 19.23 -17.01
N PHE A 271 33.33 19.56 -18.12
CA PHE A 271 34.37 20.58 -18.17
C PHE A 271 33.78 21.98 -18.32
N ILE A 272 34.42 22.95 -17.67
CA ILE A 272 34.01 24.35 -17.75
C ILE A 272 34.61 25.00 -19.00
N ALA A 273 33.77 25.68 -19.79
CA ALA A 273 34.24 26.47 -20.93
C ALA A 273 34.82 27.81 -20.48
N GLU A 274 34.19 28.48 -19.51
CA GLU A 274 34.63 29.77 -19.00
C GLU A 274 34.30 29.92 -17.50
N PRO A 275 35.29 30.10 -16.61
CA PRO A 275 36.74 30.02 -16.85
C PRO A 275 37.22 28.56 -17.04
N SER A 276 37.88 28.24 -18.16
CA SER A 276 38.32 26.87 -18.47
C SER A 276 39.50 26.38 -17.65
N HIS A 277 40.35 27.28 -17.16
CA HIS A 277 41.53 26.94 -16.39
C HIS A 277 41.54 27.68 -15.04
N SER A 278 42.02 27.00 -14.01
CA SER A 278 42.41 27.60 -12.73
C SER A 278 43.93 27.73 -12.67
N THR A 279 44.40 28.81 -12.05
CA THR A 279 45.83 29.07 -11.78
C THR A 279 46.14 29.08 -10.28
N ASN A 280 45.12 28.96 -9.43
CA ASN A 280 45.26 29.10 -7.99
C ASN A 280 45.41 27.72 -7.31
N PHE A 281 46.66 27.28 -7.16
CA PHE A 281 47.02 26.05 -6.44
C PHE A 281 48.16 26.30 -5.47
N PRO A 282 48.24 25.55 -4.35
CA PRO A 282 49.44 25.53 -3.54
C PRO A 282 50.54 24.79 -4.33
N ILE A 283 51.48 25.56 -4.90
CA ILE A 283 52.53 25.04 -5.81
C ILE A 283 53.36 23.96 -5.11
N ASP A 284 53.75 24.17 -3.86
CA ASP A 284 54.54 23.20 -3.09
C ASP A 284 53.81 21.86 -2.91
N TYR A 285 52.49 21.89 -2.74
CA TYR A 285 51.68 20.68 -2.62
C TYR A 285 51.51 20.01 -3.99
N MET A 286 51.27 20.79 -5.03
CA MET A 286 51.13 20.29 -6.40
C MET A 286 52.39 19.56 -6.87
N GLU A 287 53.59 20.10 -6.61
CA GLU A 287 54.85 19.43 -6.98
C GLU A 287 55.05 18.09 -6.25
N LYS A 288 54.65 18.00 -4.98
CA LYS A 288 54.65 16.71 -4.25
C LYS A 288 53.67 15.72 -4.88
N VAL A 289 52.45 16.17 -5.19
CA VAL A 289 51.44 15.34 -5.87
C VAL A 289 51.98 14.85 -7.22
N LYS A 290 52.55 15.75 -8.03
CA LYS A 290 53.19 15.41 -9.30
C LYS A 290 54.21 14.29 -9.14
N LYS A 291 55.17 14.46 -8.21
CA LYS A 291 56.20 13.47 -7.92
C LYS A 291 55.63 12.11 -7.52
N VAL A 292 54.66 12.09 -6.60
CA VAL A 292 54.04 10.86 -6.08
C VAL A 292 53.26 10.14 -7.20
N HIS A 293 52.59 10.88 -8.08
CA HIS A 293 51.91 10.31 -9.24
C HIS A 293 52.88 9.74 -10.28
N SER A 294 53.94 10.47 -10.62
CA SER A 294 54.83 10.10 -11.73
C SER A 294 55.89 9.08 -11.32
N GLU A 295 56.66 9.37 -10.28
CA GLU A 295 57.85 8.61 -9.88
C GLU A 295 57.57 7.68 -8.68
N GLY A 296 56.53 8.00 -7.91
CA GLY A 296 56.27 7.38 -6.61
C GLY A 296 57.01 8.07 -5.47
N ASP A 297 56.45 7.99 -4.27
CA ASP A 297 57.07 8.42 -3.01
C ASP A 297 56.34 7.72 -1.84
N TYR A 298 56.82 7.92 -0.61
CA TYR A 298 56.18 7.42 0.61
C TYR A 298 55.93 5.90 0.63
N GLY A 299 56.84 5.12 0.03
CA GLY A 299 56.73 3.67 -0.09
C GLY A 299 55.85 3.17 -1.24
N SER A 300 55.26 4.08 -2.03
CA SER A 300 54.53 3.77 -3.25
C SER A 300 55.40 3.87 -4.51
N LEU A 301 55.07 3.09 -5.53
CA LEU A 301 55.71 3.13 -6.86
C LEU A 301 55.12 4.21 -7.77
N GLY A 302 54.06 4.90 -7.31
CA GLY A 302 53.30 5.82 -8.15
C GLY A 302 52.60 5.12 -9.33
N TYR A 303 52.10 5.91 -10.27
CA TYR A 303 51.45 5.42 -11.48
C TYR A 303 52.41 5.30 -12.67
N ARG A 304 53.65 5.81 -12.57
CA ARG A 304 54.71 5.66 -13.59
C ARG A 304 54.31 6.23 -14.95
N TYR A 305 53.76 7.45 -14.94
CA TYR A 305 53.42 8.23 -16.14
C TYR A 305 53.90 9.67 -16.02
N ASP A 306 53.92 10.38 -17.15
CA ASP A 306 54.22 11.81 -17.20
C ASP A 306 53.00 12.65 -16.77
N TRP A 307 53.06 13.22 -15.57
CA TRP A 307 51.98 14.03 -15.01
C TRP A 307 52.00 15.43 -15.64
N LYS A 308 50.86 15.83 -16.23
CA LYS A 308 50.73 17.06 -17.00
C LYS A 308 50.03 18.16 -16.20
N LEU A 309 50.64 19.33 -16.14
CA LEU A 309 50.06 20.48 -15.44
C LEU A 309 48.79 20.98 -16.13
N GLU A 310 48.75 20.92 -17.46
CA GLU A 310 47.63 21.41 -18.26
C GLU A 310 46.32 20.66 -17.95
N GLU A 311 46.42 19.37 -17.62
CA GLU A 311 45.28 18.54 -17.21
C GLU A 311 44.75 18.93 -15.83
N ALA A 312 45.66 19.20 -14.88
CA ALA A 312 45.32 19.60 -13.53
C ALA A 312 44.69 21.00 -13.46
N GLN A 313 45.05 21.88 -14.41
CA GLN A 313 44.54 23.24 -14.52
C GLN A 313 43.09 23.32 -15.01
N LYS A 314 42.59 22.31 -15.73
CA LYS A 314 41.22 22.33 -16.26
C LYS A 314 40.19 22.46 -15.13
N ASN A 315 39.21 23.32 -15.30
CA ASN A 315 38.08 23.42 -14.38
C ASN A 315 36.96 22.46 -14.79
N VAL A 316 36.33 21.86 -13.79
CA VAL A 316 35.22 20.92 -13.92
C VAL A 316 34.10 21.30 -12.96
N LEU A 317 32.87 20.88 -13.27
CA LEU A 317 31.86 20.80 -12.23
C LEU A 317 32.22 19.63 -11.30
N ARG A 318 32.23 19.89 -9.99
CA ARG A 318 32.63 18.94 -8.95
C ARG A 318 31.84 17.63 -9.08
N THR A 319 32.56 16.52 -9.31
CA THR A 319 31.97 15.20 -9.58
C THR A 319 31.59 14.42 -8.32
N HIS A 320 32.21 14.78 -7.20
CA HIS A 320 31.99 14.21 -5.87
C HIS A 320 32.49 15.17 -4.77
N THR A 321 31.90 15.10 -3.59
CA THR A 321 32.27 15.95 -2.44
C THR A 321 33.66 15.67 -1.88
N THR A 322 34.31 14.57 -2.29
CA THR A 322 35.64 14.17 -1.82
C THR A 322 36.73 15.21 -2.15
N ALA A 323 36.52 16.03 -3.19
CA ALA A 323 37.37 17.19 -3.48
C ALA A 323 37.40 18.19 -2.31
N VAL A 324 36.25 18.40 -1.65
CA VAL A 324 36.13 19.27 -0.46
C VAL A 324 36.86 18.65 0.72
N SER A 325 36.74 17.32 0.90
CA SER A 325 37.46 16.60 1.93
C SER A 325 38.98 16.72 1.79
N ALA A 326 39.51 16.61 0.57
CA ALA A 326 40.93 16.84 0.30
C ALA A 326 41.37 18.26 0.68
N ARG A 327 40.58 19.28 0.29
CA ARG A 327 40.86 20.68 0.67
C ARG A 327 40.85 20.87 2.19
N MET A 328 39.90 20.25 2.88
CA MET A 328 39.79 20.35 4.34
C MET A 328 40.92 19.65 5.07
N LEU A 329 41.35 18.46 4.62
CA LEU A 329 42.52 17.75 5.15
C LEU A 329 43.82 18.54 4.91
N TYR A 330 44.00 19.08 3.70
CA TYR A 330 45.14 19.95 3.41
C TYR A 330 45.15 21.20 4.30
N LYS A 331 44.00 21.85 4.48
CA LYS A 331 43.84 23.04 5.34
C LYS A 331 44.09 22.73 6.81
N LEU A 332 43.72 21.54 7.29
CA LEU A 332 44.02 21.08 8.64
C LEU A 332 45.52 21.10 8.91
N MET A 333 46.33 20.67 7.94
CA MET A 333 47.79 20.66 8.08
C MET A 333 48.44 22.04 8.03
N GLN A 334 47.76 23.04 7.45
CA GLN A 334 48.24 24.44 7.50
C GLN A 334 48.16 25.07 8.91
N GLN A 335 47.54 24.39 9.88
CA GLN A 335 47.43 24.84 11.27
C GLN A 335 48.60 24.36 12.17
N ASN A 336 49.70 23.91 11.57
CA ASN A 336 50.97 23.44 12.18
C ASN A 336 50.93 22.16 13.02
N LYS A 337 49.79 21.79 13.64
CA LYS A 337 49.66 20.53 14.38
C LYS A 337 48.39 19.79 13.97
N PHE A 338 48.53 18.50 13.66
CA PHE A 338 47.40 17.62 13.43
C PHE A 338 46.54 17.54 14.69
N LYS A 339 45.22 17.52 14.48
CA LYS A 339 44.21 17.26 15.50
C LYS A 339 43.20 16.28 14.91
N PRO A 340 42.74 15.27 15.67
CA PRO A 340 41.68 14.39 15.21
C PRO A 340 40.42 15.16 14.87
N VAL A 341 39.80 14.82 13.74
CA VAL A 341 38.63 15.53 13.21
C VAL A 341 37.62 14.57 12.60
N LYS A 342 36.35 14.98 12.67
CA LYS A 342 35.21 14.33 12.02
C LYS A 342 34.52 15.38 11.16
N TYR A 343 34.49 15.17 9.85
CA TYR A 343 33.93 16.09 8.88
C TYR A 343 32.82 15.45 8.09
N PHE A 344 31.80 16.24 7.74
CA PHE A 344 30.75 15.79 6.84
C PHE A 344 30.34 16.89 5.87
N SER A 345 29.76 16.50 4.74
CA SER A 345 29.11 17.42 3.82
C SER A 345 27.89 16.78 3.18
N ILE A 346 26.90 17.60 2.83
CA ILE A 346 25.76 17.17 2.02
C ILE A 346 25.51 18.23 0.96
N ASP A 347 25.96 17.97 -0.27
CA ASP A 347 25.87 18.97 -1.33
C ASP A 347 25.78 18.35 -2.73
N ARG A 348 25.43 19.19 -3.70
CA ARG A 348 25.29 18.84 -5.10
C ARG A 348 26.63 18.52 -5.74
N VAL A 349 26.58 17.51 -6.61
CA VAL A 349 27.66 17.05 -7.47
C VAL A 349 27.11 16.82 -8.87
N PHE A 350 28.00 16.83 -9.85
CA PHE A 350 27.63 16.83 -11.27
C PHE A 350 28.40 15.75 -12.02
N ARG A 351 27.69 14.91 -12.78
CA ARG A 351 28.28 13.84 -13.58
C ARG A 351 27.59 13.79 -14.93
N ASN A 352 28.35 13.63 -16.00
CA ASN A 352 27.82 13.54 -17.35
C ASN A 352 27.26 12.13 -17.65
N GLU A 353 26.43 11.61 -16.74
CA GLU A 353 25.83 10.30 -16.90
C GLU A 353 24.59 10.36 -17.80
N THR A 354 24.29 9.24 -18.45
CA THR A 354 23.07 9.12 -19.26
C THR A 354 21.84 9.24 -18.36
N LEU A 355 20.96 10.20 -18.64
CA LEU A 355 19.77 10.47 -17.83
C LEU A 355 18.77 9.32 -17.92
N ASP A 356 18.48 8.64 -16.80
CA ASP A 356 17.49 7.57 -16.72
C ASP A 356 16.55 7.75 -15.51
N ALA A 357 15.76 6.73 -15.16
CA ALA A 357 14.82 6.82 -14.03
C ALA A 357 15.50 6.92 -12.65
N THR A 358 16.79 6.60 -12.57
CA THR A 358 17.60 6.47 -11.35
C THR A 358 18.81 7.41 -11.31
N HIS A 359 19.26 7.91 -12.46
CA HIS A 359 20.45 8.75 -12.63
C HIS A 359 20.06 10.12 -13.20
N LEU A 360 20.59 11.16 -12.56
CA LEU A 360 20.52 12.55 -13.01
C LEU A 360 21.93 13.10 -13.19
N ALA A 361 22.07 14.07 -14.09
CA ALA A 361 23.32 14.79 -14.30
C ALA A 361 23.78 15.57 -13.04
N GLU A 362 22.85 15.84 -12.13
CA GLU A 362 23.10 16.47 -10.84
C GLU A 362 22.31 15.77 -9.74
N PHE A 363 22.96 15.56 -8.60
CA PHE A 363 22.36 14.94 -7.42
C PHE A 363 23.16 15.34 -6.17
N HIS A 364 22.65 15.04 -4.98
CA HIS A 364 23.31 15.38 -3.71
C HIS A 364 24.09 14.18 -3.20
N GLN A 365 25.37 14.40 -2.97
CA GLN A 365 26.23 13.45 -2.29
C GLN A 365 26.34 13.83 -0.81
N ILE A 366 26.12 12.84 0.04
CA ILE A 366 26.44 12.88 1.45
C ILE A 366 27.81 12.24 1.61
N GLU A 367 28.69 12.85 2.40
CA GLU A 367 30.01 12.31 2.69
C GLU A 367 30.36 12.51 4.17
N GLY A 368 30.95 11.48 4.77
CA GLY A 368 31.54 11.51 6.10
C GLY A 368 33.02 11.13 6.03
N VAL A 369 33.86 11.84 6.77
CA VAL A 369 35.32 11.65 6.84
C VAL A 369 35.77 11.74 8.29
N ILE A 370 36.60 10.81 8.74
CA ILE A 370 37.25 10.86 10.05
C ILE A 370 38.76 10.71 9.84
N ALA A 371 39.52 11.66 10.37
CA ALA A 371 40.98 11.59 10.44
C ALA A 371 41.39 11.45 11.91
N ASP A 372 42.08 10.38 12.24
CA ASP A 372 42.58 10.11 13.59
C ASP A 372 43.80 9.16 13.53
N TYR A 373 44.46 8.99 14.67
CA TYR A 373 45.61 8.12 14.80
C TYR A 373 45.21 6.65 14.71
N ASN A 374 45.90 5.88 13.87
CA ASN A 374 45.80 4.43 13.76
C ASN A 374 44.38 3.89 13.50
N LEU A 375 43.53 4.64 12.80
CA LEU A 375 42.22 4.13 12.38
C LEU A 375 42.38 2.88 11.51
N THR A 376 41.47 1.93 11.71
CA THR A 376 41.44 0.65 11.01
C THR A 376 40.15 0.48 10.20
N LEU A 377 40.10 -0.57 9.37
CA LEU A 377 38.88 -0.95 8.67
C LEU A 377 37.73 -1.28 9.63
N GLY A 378 38.04 -1.82 10.81
CA GLY A 378 37.06 -2.13 11.85
C GLY A 378 36.37 -0.86 12.38
N ASP A 379 37.11 0.24 12.52
CA ASP A 379 36.57 1.52 12.96
C ASP A 379 35.60 2.09 11.93
N LEU A 380 35.94 1.98 10.64
CA LEU A 380 35.03 2.36 9.55
C LEU A 380 33.73 1.55 9.61
N ILE A 381 33.83 0.22 9.70
CA ILE A 381 32.65 -0.64 9.80
C ILE A 381 31.81 -0.29 11.03
N GLY A 382 32.44 -0.07 12.19
CA GLY A 382 31.75 0.31 13.43
C GLY A 382 30.99 1.64 13.30
N ILE A 383 31.63 2.66 12.73
CA ILE A 383 30.99 3.96 12.46
C ILE A 383 29.82 3.81 11.49
N LEU A 384 29.96 3.00 10.43
CA LEU A 384 28.89 2.75 9.47
C LEU A 384 27.69 2.08 10.14
N TYR A 385 27.91 1.07 11.00
CA TYR A 385 26.82 0.46 11.77
C TYR A 385 26.09 1.49 12.64
N GLU A 386 26.79 2.34 13.38
CA GLU A 386 26.14 3.35 14.22
C GLU A 386 25.43 4.44 13.39
N PHE A 387 26.01 4.85 12.27
CA PHE A 387 25.40 5.81 11.33
C PHE A 387 24.08 5.27 10.74
N PHE A 388 24.10 4.05 10.19
CA PHE A 388 22.91 3.45 9.56
C PHE A 388 21.86 3.01 10.59
N LYS A 389 22.27 2.62 11.80
CA LYS A 389 21.34 2.36 12.90
C LYS A 389 20.52 3.59 13.27
N LYS A 390 21.12 4.78 13.27
CA LYS A 390 20.38 6.05 13.44
C LYS A 390 19.41 6.31 12.28
N LEU A 391 19.69 5.81 11.08
CA LEU A 391 18.76 5.84 9.94
C LEU A 391 17.65 4.78 10.00
N GLY A 392 17.68 3.88 11.00
CA GLY A 392 16.74 2.76 11.12
C GLY A 392 17.10 1.54 10.28
N ILE A 393 18.35 1.47 9.77
CA ILE A 393 18.86 0.37 8.95
C ILE A 393 19.81 -0.47 9.82
N ILE A 394 19.44 -1.72 10.09
CA ILE A 394 20.20 -2.63 10.97
C ILE A 394 20.92 -3.74 10.21
N GLN A 395 20.43 -4.12 9.03
CA GLN A 395 21.00 -5.19 8.21
C GLN A 395 21.95 -4.60 7.19
N LEU A 396 23.25 -4.63 7.48
CA LEU A 396 24.31 -4.18 6.59
C LEU A 396 25.17 -5.35 6.11
N GLN A 397 25.66 -5.25 4.88
CA GLN A 397 26.71 -6.09 4.32
C GLN A 397 27.73 -5.23 3.62
N PHE A 398 28.98 -5.68 3.64
CA PHE A 398 30.09 -4.98 3.02
C PHE A 398 30.72 -5.87 1.97
N LYS A 399 31.00 -5.31 0.80
CA LYS A 399 31.65 -6.02 -0.30
C LYS A 399 32.93 -5.28 -0.68
N PRO A 400 34.09 -5.96 -0.77
CA PRO A 400 35.31 -5.34 -1.26
C PRO A 400 35.09 -4.68 -2.62
N ALA A 401 35.59 -3.47 -2.77
CA ALA A 401 35.44 -2.65 -3.95
C ALA A 401 36.79 -2.03 -4.35
N TYR A 402 36.79 -1.26 -5.41
CA TYR A 402 37.94 -0.47 -5.83
C TYR A 402 37.52 1.00 -5.98
N ASN A 403 38.19 1.89 -5.25
CA ASN A 403 38.21 3.30 -5.59
C ASN A 403 39.68 3.75 -5.69
N PRO A 404 40.04 4.63 -6.65
CA PRO A 404 41.43 5.04 -6.85
C PRO A 404 42.11 5.62 -5.61
N TYR A 405 41.33 6.29 -4.76
CA TYR A 405 41.80 7.07 -3.62
C TYR A 405 41.61 6.37 -2.27
N THR A 406 41.13 5.12 -2.24
CA THR A 406 40.99 4.34 -1.00
C THR A 406 41.60 2.94 -1.08
N GLU A 407 42.31 2.54 -0.04
CA GLU A 407 42.82 1.18 0.14
C GLU A 407 42.89 0.85 1.65
N PRO A 408 42.10 -0.12 2.16
CA PRO A 408 41.05 -0.89 1.48
C PRO A 408 39.78 -0.07 1.16
N SER A 409 38.96 -0.58 0.22
CA SER A 409 37.65 -0.01 -0.16
C SER A 409 36.52 -1.03 0.00
N MET A 410 35.32 -0.57 0.36
CA MET A 410 34.12 -1.41 0.43
C MET A 410 32.84 -0.68 -0.02
N GLU A 411 32.03 -1.38 -0.81
CA GLU A 411 30.63 -1.06 -1.06
C GLU A 411 29.78 -1.43 0.16
N ILE A 412 28.76 -0.63 0.42
CA ILE A 412 27.82 -0.79 1.53
C ILE A 412 26.47 -1.23 0.97
N PHE A 413 25.97 -2.36 1.43
CA PHE A 413 24.67 -2.91 1.09
C PHE A 413 23.76 -2.91 2.31
N CYS A 414 22.48 -2.58 2.13
CA CYS A 414 21.45 -2.87 3.12
C CYS A 414 20.36 -3.79 2.59
N TYR A 415 19.75 -4.56 3.49
CA TYR A 415 18.58 -5.36 3.15
C TYR A 415 17.31 -4.49 3.15
N HIS A 416 16.62 -4.45 2.03
CA HIS A 416 15.36 -3.71 1.89
C HIS A 416 14.15 -4.63 2.09
N GLU A 417 13.44 -4.49 3.20
CA GLU A 417 12.31 -5.38 3.56
C GLU A 417 11.19 -5.40 2.50
N GLY A 418 10.87 -4.25 1.90
CA GLY A 418 9.81 -4.15 0.89
C GLY A 418 10.14 -4.84 -0.45
N LEU A 419 11.43 -4.90 -0.80
CA LEU A 419 11.92 -5.48 -2.07
C LEU A 419 12.56 -6.85 -1.86
N LYS A 420 12.71 -7.27 -0.59
CA LYS A 420 13.33 -8.53 -0.15
C LYS A 420 14.69 -8.81 -0.79
N LYS A 421 15.48 -7.77 -1.03
CA LYS A 421 16.80 -7.86 -1.67
C LYS A 421 17.82 -6.93 -1.00
N TRP A 422 19.10 -7.28 -1.15
CA TRP A 422 20.22 -6.40 -0.83
C TRP A 422 20.34 -5.30 -1.88
N ILE A 423 20.47 -4.06 -1.43
CA ILE A 423 20.59 -2.88 -2.28
C ILE A 423 21.84 -2.12 -1.86
N GLU A 424 22.64 -1.74 -2.85
CA GLU A 424 23.79 -0.87 -2.65
C GLU A 424 23.31 0.54 -2.28
N ILE A 425 23.81 1.05 -1.16
CA ILE A 425 23.44 2.36 -0.63
C ILE A 425 24.59 3.36 -0.60
N GLY A 426 25.83 2.91 -0.73
CA GLY A 426 26.99 3.80 -0.71
C GLY A 426 28.30 3.05 -0.86
N ASN A 427 29.37 3.82 -0.91
CA ASN A 427 30.73 3.34 -1.03
C ASN A 427 31.59 3.96 0.09
N SER A 428 32.67 3.30 0.49
CA SER A 428 33.52 3.70 1.59
C SER A 428 34.91 3.12 1.48
N GLY A 429 35.85 3.63 2.28
CA GLY A 429 37.20 3.11 2.33
C GLY A 429 38.12 3.93 3.21
N MET A 430 39.39 3.54 3.24
CA MET A 430 40.45 4.25 3.95
C MET A 430 41.29 5.00 2.92
N PHE A 431 41.48 6.31 3.07
CA PHE A 431 42.27 7.08 2.10
C PHE A 431 43.71 6.59 2.02
N ARG A 432 44.20 6.55 0.79
CA ARG A 432 45.53 6.06 0.47
C ARG A 432 46.63 6.95 1.08
N PRO A 433 47.77 6.38 1.53
CA PRO A 433 48.92 7.16 1.98
C PRO A 433 49.42 8.14 0.91
N GLU A 434 49.36 7.77 -0.38
CA GLU A 434 49.77 8.62 -1.50
C GLU A 434 48.89 9.87 -1.68
N MET A 435 47.67 9.86 -1.12
CA MET A 435 46.81 11.04 -1.04
C MET A 435 47.17 11.89 0.19
N LEU A 436 47.38 11.25 1.35
CA LEU A 436 47.47 11.94 2.64
C LEU A 436 48.86 12.51 2.95
N LEU A 437 49.92 11.73 2.73
CA LEU A 437 51.29 12.10 3.10
C LEU A 437 51.83 13.32 2.33
N PRO A 438 51.51 13.52 1.03
CA PRO A 438 51.90 14.75 0.34
C PRO A 438 51.26 16.02 0.93
N MET A 439 50.09 15.90 1.57
CA MET A 439 49.43 17.00 2.29
C MET A 439 50.15 17.35 3.59
N GLY A 440 51.04 16.48 4.08
CA GLY A 440 51.79 16.63 5.32
C GLY A 440 51.16 15.97 6.54
N LEU A 441 50.15 15.11 6.37
CA LEU A 441 49.60 14.34 7.49
C LEU A 441 50.69 13.40 8.07
N PRO A 442 50.74 13.20 9.40
CA PRO A 442 51.64 12.23 10.02
C PRO A 442 51.40 10.79 9.53
N GLU A 443 52.45 9.96 9.51
CA GLU A 443 52.37 8.56 9.04
C GLU A 443 51.46 7.67 9.91
N ASP A 444 51.28 8.01 11.19
CA ASP A 444 50.41 7.31 12.12
C ASP A 444 48.95 7.80 12.07
N VAL A 445 48.63 8.75 11.19
CA VAL A 445 47.26 9.25 10.97
C VAL A 445 46.65 8.59 9.76
N ASN A 446 45.54 7.89 9.99
CA ASN A 446 44.73 7.28 8.95
C ASN A 446 43.42 8.06 8.78
N VAL A 447 42.88 8.07 7.56
CA VAL A 447 41.61 8.72 7.27
C VAL A 447 40.63 7.70 6.70
N ILE A 448 39.47 7.58 7.33
CA ILE A 448 38.37 6.73 6.87
C ILE A 448 37.23 7.60 6.35
N ALA A 449 36.62 7.19 5.25
CA ALA A 449 35.57 7.96 4.60
C ALA A 449 34.47 7.07 4.01
N TRP A 450 33.28 7.63 3.88
CA TRP A 450 32.17 7.01 3.18
C TRP A 450 31.28 8.06 2.51
N GLY A 451 30.60 7.64 1.46
CA GLY A 451 29.66 8.48 0.73
C GLY A 451 28.44 7.72 0.24
N LEU A 452 27.32 8.42 0.19
CA LEU A 452 26.05 7.91 -0.34
C LEU A 452 25.24 9.03 -1.00
N SER A 453 24.33 8.66 -1.90
CA SER A 453 23.37 9.60 -2.49
C SER A 453 22.27 9.94 -1.48
N LEU A 454 21.80 11.18 -1.46
CA LEU A 454 20.64 11.60 -0.69
C LEU A 454 19.32 11.15 -1.34
N GLU A 455 19.28 11.12 -2.66
CA GLU A 455 18.09 10.82 -3.47
C GLU A 455 17.65 9.37 -3.29
N ARG A 456 18.55 8.40 -3.34
CA ARG A 456 18.18 6.97 -3.25
C ARG A 456 17.48 6.62 -1.92
N PRO A 457 17.99 7.00 -0.74
CA PRO A 457 17.27 6.84 0.54
C PRO A 457 15.93 7.60 0.57
N THR A 458 15.86 8.78 -0.05
CA THR A 458 14.64 9.59 -0.10
C THR A 458 13.56 8.90 -0.95
N MET A 459 13.93 8.41 -2.13
CA MET A 459 13.05 7.67 -3.03
C MET A 459 12.51 6.41 -2.35
N ILE A 460 13.38 5.64 -1.69
CA ILE A 460 12.99 4.44 -0.93
C ILE A 460 12.00 4.81 0.19
N LYS A 461 12.28 5.88 0.94
CA LYS A 461 11.46 6.31 2.08
C LYS A 461 10.05 6.76 1.66
N TYR A 462 9.96 7.45 0.53
CA TYR A 462 8.70 8.01 0.03
C TYR A 462 8.03 7.15 -1.06
N GLY A 463 8.59 5.97 -1.38
CA GLY A 463 8.02 5.06 -2.36
C GLY A 463 8.07 5.56 -3.81
N LEU A 464 9.08 6.37 -4.15
CA LEU A 464 9.24 6.95 -5.49
C LEU A 464 10.09 6.03 -6.38
N ASN A 465 9.63 5.81 -7.60
CA ASN A 465 10.31 4.95 -8.57
C ASN A 465 11.19 5.72 -9.57
N ASN A 466 10.96 7.03 -9.72
CA ASN A 466 11.69 7.87 -10.65
C ASN A 466 12.24 9.11 -9.92
N ILE A 467 13.54 9.34 -10.06
CA ILE A 467 14.26 10.44 -9.42
C ILE A 467 13.74 11.82 -9.88
N ARG A 468 13.19 11.91 -11.10
CA ARG A 468 12.63 13.16 -11.67
C ARG A 468 11.34 13.61 -10.99
N ASP A 469 10.64 12.69 -10.35
CA ASP A 469 9.45 13.01 -9.55
C ASP A 469 9.85 13.66 -8.22
N LEU A 470 11.09 13.43 -7.79
CA LEU A 470 11.68 13.99 -6.59
C LEU A 470 12.48 15.26 -6.85
N VAL A 471 13.21 15.38 -7.96
CA VAL A 471 14.14 16.48 -8.22
C VAL A 471 13.94 17.05 -9.63
N GLY A 472 13.81 18.37 -9.70
CA GLY A 472 13.79 19.13 -10.95
C GLY A 472 12.55 20.01 -11.12
N PRO A 473 12.43 20.70 -12.27
CA PRO A 473 11.31 21.61 -12.53
C PRO A 473 9.97 20.89 -12.76
N LYS A 474 9.98 19.57 -12.93
CA LYS A 474 8.79 18.74 -13.18
C LYS A 474 8.24 18.06 -11.93
N VAL A 475 8.77 18.40 -10.76
CA VAL A 475 8.30 17.86 -9.48
C VAL A 475 6.82 18.20 -9.29
N ASP A 476 6.04 17.18 -8.93
CA ASP A 476 4.64 17.37 -8.57
C ASP A 476 4.56 18.11 -7.22
N LEU A 477 3.95 19.30 -7.22
CA LEU A 477 3.76 20.09 -6.01
C LEU A 477 2.76 19.45 -5.05
N GLU A 478 1.78 18.70 -5.55
CA GLU A 478 0.83 17.99 -4.70
C GLU A 478 1.55 16.93 -3.85
N MET A 479 2.53 16.26 -4.44
CA MET A 479 3.45 15.37 -3.72
C MET A 479 4.19 16.14 -2.60
N VAL A 480 4.66 17.37 -2.83
CA VAL A 480 5.33 18.19 -1.79
C VAL A 480 4.38 18.55 -0.65
N TYR A 481 3.13 18.88 -0.98
CA TYR A 481 2.11 19.30 -0.01
C TYR A 481 1.65 18.16 0.89
N ASN A 482 1.39 17.00 0.27
CA ASN A 482 0.86 15.82 0.95
C ASN A 482 1.95 15.02 1.68
N ASN A 483 3.24 15.26 1.38
CA ASN A 483 4.31 14.46 1.93
C ASN A 483 4.47 14.63 3.44
N PRO A 484 4.44 13.52 4.21
CA PRO A 484 4.52 13.58 5.66
C PRO A 484 5.86 14.13 6.16
N ILE A 485 5.89 14.46 7.45
CA ILE A 485 7.10 14.87 8.14
C ILE A 485 8.14 13.75 8.04
N CYS A 486 9.35 14.07 7.60
CA CYS A 486 10.45 13.13 7.57
C CYS A 486 10.87 12.79 9.01
N ARG A 487 10.74 11.52 9.41
CA ARG A 487 11.30 10.98 10.67
C ARG A 487 12.12 9.75 10.33
N LEU A 488 13.46 9.81 10.36
CA LEU A 488 14.30 8.64 10.02
C LEU A 488 14.35 7.63 11.19
N ASN A 489 14.34 8.13 12.43
CA ASN A 489 14.47 7.31 13.65
C ASN A 489 13.23 6.47 14.03
N LYS A 490 12.20 6.36 13.18
CA LYS A 490 10.91 5.72 13.51
C LYS A 490 10.42 4.71 12.47
N ILE A 491 11.30 4.25 11.59
CA ILE A 491 10.93 3.38 10.47
C ILE A 491 10.81 1.91 10.90
N SER A 492 11.33 1.50 12.06
CA SER A 492 11.21 0.12 12.57
C SER A 492 9.77 -0.34 12.89
N HIS A 493 8.78 0.57 12.91
CA HIS A 493 7.39 0.18 13.19
C HIS A 493 6.34 0.63 12.16
N ASN A 494 6.66 1.55 11.24
CA ASN A 494 5.63 2.23 10.45
C ASN A 494 5.49 1.82 8.97
N PHE A 495 6.40 1.05 8.38
CA PHE A 495 6.13 0.44 7.07
C PHE A 495 4.95 -0.55 7.14
N SER A 496 4.71 -1.15 8.31
CA SER A 496 3.51 -1.93 8.57
C SER A 496 2.25 -1.08 8.55
N GLN A 497 2.29 0.20 8.94
CA GLN A 497 1.10 1.04 9.08
C GLN A 497 0.68 1.69 7.76
N ILE A 498 1.62 2.15 6.93
CA ILE A 498 1.28 2.74 5.62
C ILE A 498 0.80 1.64 4.65
N LYS A 499 1.48 0.49 4.65
CA LYS A 499 1.02 -0.68 3.91
C LYS A 499 -0.29 -1.22 4.47
N LYS A 500 -0.47 -1.27 5.81
CA LYS A 500 -1.80 -1.54 6.41
C LYS A 500 -2.85 -0.51 6.03
N LEU A 501 -2.53 0.76 5.82
CA LEU A 501 -3.51 1.79 5.45
C LEU A 501 -3.95 1.67 3.99
N GLU A 502 -3.04 1.34 3.08
CA GLU A 502 -3.35 1.06 1.67
C GLU A 502 -4.01 -0.32 1.50
N ASP A 503 -3.50 -1.33 2.19
CA ASP A 503 -4.11 -2.66 2.27
C ASP A 503 -5.49 -2.55 2.93
N MET A 504 -5.67 -1.80 4.02
CA MET A 504 -6.98 -1.53 4.64
C MET A 504 -7.90 -0.75 3.70
N LYS A 505 -7.41 0.20 2.89
CA LYS A 505 -8.27 0.90 1.92
C LYS A 505 -8.73 -0.04 0.80
N GLN A 506 -7.85 -0.93 0.34
CA GLN A 506 -8.21 -1.97 -0.63
C GLN A 506 -9.10 -3.04 0.00
N GLU A 507 -8.86 -3.40 1.26
CA GLU A 507 -9.60 -4.40 2.03
C GLU A 507 -10.97 -3.85 2.44
N ILE A 508 -11.12 -2.57 2.79
CA ILE A 508 -12.40 -1.89 3.01
C ILE A 508 -13.20 -1.83 1.71
N ASN A 509 -12.59 -1.43 0.58
CA ASN A 509 -13.26 -1.45 -0.73
C ASN A 509 -13.63 -2.87 -1.20
N LYS A 510 -12.93 -3.90 -0.71
CA LYS A 510 -13.22 -5.31 -0.99
C LYS A 510 -14.28 -5.87 -0.02
N LEU A 511 -14.25 -5.47 1.24
CA LEU A 511 -15.21 -5.83 2.30
C LEU A 511 -16.58 -5.17 2.08
N GLU A 512 -16.64 -3.96 1.50
CA GLU A 512 -17.89 -3.33 1.06
C GLU A 512 -18.53 -4.06 -0.15
N LYS A 513 -17.77 -4.89 -0.87
CA LYS A 513 -18.26 -5.73 -1.98
C LYS A 513 -18.52 -7.18 -1.60
N GLU A 514 -18.01 -7.64 -0.46
CA GLU A 514 -18.09 -9.04 0.00
C GLU A 514 -18.91 -9.17 1.31
N SER A 515 -19.93 -8.33 1.49
CA SER A 515 -20.95 -8.54 2.52
C SER A 515 -21.92 -9.65 2.07
N GLU A 516 -21.43 -10.90 2.03
CA GLU A 516 -22.19 -12.16 2.14
C GLU A 516 -21.27 -13.36 1.77
N CYS A 517 -20.32 -13.72 2.63
CA CYS A 517 -19.76 -15.09 2.62
C CYS A 517 -19.07 -15.44 3.93
N THR A 518 -19.53 -16.50 4.60
CA THR A 518 -18.88 -17.14 5.76
C THR A 518 -17.46 -17.58 5.42
N ARG A 519 -16.44 -17.04 6.13
CA ARG A 519 -15.05 -17.47 6.00
C ARG A 519 -14.89 -18.93 6.49
N LYS A 520 -14.11 -19.73 5.77
CA LYS A 520 -13.87 -21.16 6.08
C LYS A 520 -12.98 -21.30 7.34
N PHE A 521 -13.41 -22.08 8.33
CA PHE A 521 -12.66 -22.30 9.58
C PHE A 521 -11.34 -23.05 9.33
N GLU A 522 -10.21 -22.48 9.76
CA GLU A 522 -8.90 -23.13 9.67
C GLU A 522 -8.69 -24.13 10.81
N LYS A 523 -8.33 -25.37 10.46
CA LYS A 523 -8.15 -26.45 11.44
C LYS A 523 -7.07 -26.12 12.47
N GLN A 524 -7.44 -26.14 13.75
CA GLN A 524 -6.54 -25.89 14.87
C GLN A 524 -6.03 -27.19 15.48
N LYS A 525 -4.71 -27.31 15.65
CA LYS A 525 -4.07 -28.37 16.44
C LYS A 525 -3.37 -27.72 17.64
N LEU A 526 -3.91 -27.95 18.83
CA LEU A 526 -3.51 -27.27 20.06
C LEU A 526 -2.98 -28.30 21.05
N VAL A 527 -1.82 -28.05 21.64
CA VAL A 527 -1.29 -28.86 22.75
C VAL A 527 -1.28 -28.02 24.01
N LEU A 528 -1.86 -28.52 25.08
CA LEU A 528 -2.07 -27.77 26.31
C LEU A 528 -1.49 -28.52 27.50
N PHE A 529 -0.51 -27.92 28.16
CA PHE A 529 0.06 -28.42 29.41
C PHE A 529 -0.68 -27.78 30.58
N CYS A 530 -1.21 -28.61 31.50
CA CYS A 530 -1.95 -28.15 32.68
C CYS A 530 -1.53 -28.91 33.93
N ASP A 531 -1.55 -28.23 35.07
CA ASP A 531 -1.32 -28.84 36.37
C ASP A 531 -2.61 -29.49 36.90
N PRO A 532 -2.59 -30.76 37.35
CA PRO A 532 -3.77 -31.40 37.94
C PRO A 532 -4.36 -30.65 39.14
N LYS A 533 -3.55 -29.89 39.89
CA LYS A 533 -4.00 -29.07 41.03
C LYS A 533 -4.64 -27.76 40.59
N HIS A 534 -4.31 -27.29 39.39
CA HIS A 534 -4.81 -26.05 38.77
C HIS A 534 -5.28 -26.31 37.33
N PRO A 535 -6.37 -27.06 37.14
CA PRO A 535 -6.86 -27.40 35.80
C PRO A 535 -7.45 -26.17 35.11
N ILE A 536 -7.41 -26.17 33.78
CA ILE A 536 -7.96 -25.12 32.92
C ILE A 536 -9.48 -25.23 32.79
N ARG A 537 -10.20 -24.65 33.74
CA ARG A 537 -11.63 -24.94 33.95
C ARG A 537 -12.54 -24.31 32.90
N PHE A 538 -12.11 -23.23 32.23
CA PHE A 538 -12.96 -22.55 31.24
C PHE A 538 -13.12 -23.31 29.92
N ILE A 539 -12.24 -24.28 29.61
CA ILE A 539 -12.26 -24.98 28.32
C ILE A 539 -13.55 -25.78 28.14
N GLU A 540 -14.07 -26.40 29.20
CA GLU A 540 -15.32 -27.17 29.14
C GLU A 540 -16.54 -26.30 28.77
N PRO A 541 -16.88 -25.22 29.49
CA PRO A 541 -17.99 -24.34 29.10
C PRO A 541 -17.74 -23.64 27.77
N PHE A 542 -16.49 -23.28 27.46
CA PHE A 542 -16.14 -22.71 26.17
C PHE A 542 -16.45 -23.66 25.00
N PHE A 543 -16.03 -24.92 25.09
CA PHE A 543 -16.33 -25.93 24.06
C PHE A 543 -17.81 -26.27 23.99
N HIS A 544 -18.50 -26.33 25.13
CA HIS A 544 -19.94 -26.52 25.15
C HIS A 544 -20.69 -25.41 24.39
N TYR A 545 -20.21 -24.17 24.50
CA TYR A 545 -20.81 -23.01 23.84
C TYR A 545 -20.60 -23.03 22.31
N ILE A 546 -19.43 -23.48 21.83
CA ILE A 546 -19.08 -23.42 20.40
C ILE A 546 -19.32 -24.73 19.62
N LYS A 547 -19.65 -25.84 20.29
CA LYS A 547 -19.79 -27.17 19.65
C LYS A 547 -20.81 -27.26 18.52
N SER A 548 -21.81 -26.36 18.46
CA SER A 548 -22.77 -26.29 17.36
C SER A 548 -22.19 -25.67 16.08
N TYR A 549 -21.01 -25.05 16.16
CA TYR A 549 -20.38 -24.30 15.08
C TYR A 549 -19.04 -24.89 14.61
N VAL A 550 -18.38 -25.70 15.45
CA VAL A 550 -17.09 -26.32 15.13
C VAL A 550 -17.04 -27.78 15.62
N ASN A 551 -16.38 -28.65 14.86
CA ASN A 551 -16.14 -30.04 15.26
C ASN A 551 -14.92 -30.11 16.18
N ILE A 552 -15.12 -30.53 17.43
CA ILE A 552 -14.10 -30.54 18.49
C ILE A 552 -13.70 -31.97 18.82
N PHE A 553 -12.39 -32.20 18.94
CA PHE A 553 -11.83 -33.47 19.37
C PHE A 553 -10.77 -33.25 20.46
N VAL A 554 -10.90 -33.97 21.57
CA VAL A 554 -10.02 -33.82 22.74
C VAL A 554 -9.30 -35.13 23.05
N THR A 555 -7.98 -35.05 23.18
CA THR A 555 -7.13 -36.14 23.70
C THR A 555 -6.49 -35.71 25.01
N SER A 556 -6.28 -36.66 25.92
CA SER A 556 -5.74 -36.40 27.26
C SER A 556 -4.64 -37.42 27.57
N HIS A 557 -3.50 -36.92 28.05
CA HIS A 557 -2.31 -37.71 28.41
C HIS A 557 -1.79 -37.28 29.77
N VAL A 558 -1.25 -38.23 30.53
CA VAL A 558 -0.67 -37.97 31.87
C VAL A 558 0.85 -38.10 31.78
N HIS A 559 1.57 -37.06 32.19
CA HIS A 559 3.03 -37.09 32.28
C HIS A 559 3.48 -37.92 33.49
N SER A 560 4.67 -38.52 33.43
CA SER A 560 5.22 -39.38 34.49
C SER A 560 5.39 -38.70 35.86
N SER A 561 5.30 -37.38 35.91
CA SER A 561 5.41 -36.57 37.11
C SER A 561 4.10 -36.45 37.92
N VAL A 562 2.99 -37.03 37.45
CA VAL A 562 1.67 -36.91 38.09
C VAL A 562 1.23 -38.27 38.66
N GLN A 563 0.97 -38.33 39.98
CA GLN A 563 0.55 -39.58 40.67
C GLN A 563 -0.98 -39.71 40.85
N HIS A 564 -1.71 -38.60 40.95
CA HIS A 564 -3.16 -38.59 41.20
C HIS A 564 -3.88 -37.66 40.22
N PHE A 565 -4.99 -38.14 39.64
CA PHE A 565 -5.77 -37.47 38.60
C PHE A 565 -7.18 -37.13 39.12
N PRO A 566 -7.71 -35.91 38.96
CA PRO A 566 -9.07 -35.58 39.36
C PRO A 566 -10.09 -36.24 38.43
N ASN A 567 -11.02 -37.04 38.99
CA ASN A 567 -12.04 -37.78 38.23
C ASN A 567 -12.94 -36.87 37.37
N GLU A 568 -13.20 -35.64 37.85
CA GLU A 568 -14.08 -34.65 37.22
C GLU A 568 -13.65 -34.25 35.80
N LEU A 569 -12.36 -34.33 35.48
CA LEU A 569 -11.81 -33.94 34.17
C LEU A 569 -11.69 -35.13 33.20
N SER A 570 -11.87 -36.35 33.70
CA SER A 570 -11.96 -37.56 32.88
C SER A 570 -13.23 -37.56 32.04
N ASP A 571 -14.34 -37.08 32.60
CA ASP A 571 -15.66 -37.09 31.96
C ASP A 571 -15.74 -36.11 30.78
N PHE A 572 -15.19 -34.90 30.92
CA PHE A 572 -15.05 -33.92 29.83
C PHE A 572 -14.28 -34.50 28.63
N CYS A 573 -13.14 -35.16 28.89
CA CYS A 573 -12.33 -35.76 27.82
C CYS A 573 -13.05 -36.92 27.13
N LEU A 574 -13.98 -37.61 27.81
CA LEU A 574 -14.78 -38.69 27.24
C LEU A 574 -15.90 -38.17 26.32
N GLU A 575 -16.49 -37.02 26.62
CA GLU A 575 -17.55 -36.39 25.81
C GLU A 575 -17.06 -36.09 24.37
N TYR A 576 -15.83 -35.61 24.23
CA TYR A 576 -15.25 -35.18 22.95
C TYR A 576 -14.28 -36.20 22.32
N LYS A 577 -14.31 -37.48 22.77
CA LYS A 577 -13.42 -38.56 22.29
C LYS A 577 -13.95 -39.32 21.07
N LYS A 578 -15.25 -39.19 20.74
CA LYS A 578 -15.90 -39.86 19.62
C LYS A 578 -16.15 -38.87 18.47
N GLY A 579 -15.15 -38.69 17.59
CA GLY A 579 -15.27 -37.86 16.38
C GLY A 579 -14.62 -38.52 15.17
N ASN A 580 -15.30 -38.46 14.01
CA ASN A 580 -14.80 -38.94 12.71
C ASN A 580 -13.58 -38.12 12.23
N GLN A 581 -12.85 -38.63 11.22
CA GLN A 581 -11.51 -38.16 10.76
C GLN A 581 -11.37 -36.68 10.32
N VAL A 582 -12.38 -35.82 10.46
CA VAL A 582 -12.34 -34.39 10.09
C VAL A 582 -12.75 -33.54 11.29
N ASN A 583 -11.76 -33.07 12.07
CA ASN A 583 -11.97 -32.19 13.22
C ASN A 583 -11.47 -30.77 12.91
N ASP A 584 -12.24 -29.77 13.34
CA ASP A 584 -11.92 -28.35 13.18
C ASP A 584 -11.01 -27.87 14.31
N ILE A 585 -11.20 -28.37 15.53
CA ILE A 585 -10.29 -28.15 16.66
C ILE A 585 -9.86 -29.49 17.24
N HIS A 586 -8.56 -29.76 17.25
CA HIS A 586 -7.95 -30.88 17.96
C HIS A 586 -7.15 -30.34 19.15
N LEU A 587 -7.64 -30.58 20.37
CA LEU A 587 -6.96 -30.23 21.61
C LEU A 587 -6.32 -31.47 22.26
N THR A 588 -5.02 -31.43 22.51
CA THR A 588 -4.28 -32.44 23.26
C THR A 588 -3.90 -31.88 24.63
N ILE A 589 -4.52 -32.37 25.69
CA ILE A 589 -4.24 -31.99 27.07
C ILE A 589 -3.17 -32.92 27.64
N ILE A 590 -2.10 -32.35 28.18
CA ILE A 590 -1.00 -33.05 28.83
C ILE A 590 -0.94 -32.61 30.29
N TRP A 591 -1.28 -33.52 31.20
CA TRP A 591 -1.24 -33.27 32.64
C TRP A 591 0.19 -33.35 33.15
N LYS A 592 0.71 -32.24 33.68
CA LYS A 592 2.09 -32.10 34.14
C LYS A 592 2.15 -31.09 35.29
N GLU A 593 2.92 -31.36 36.34
CA GLU A 593 3.14 -30.39 37.42
C GLU A 593 3.92 -29.18 36.90
N ILE A 594 3.22 -28.06 36.67
CA ILE A 594 3.77 -26.83 36.08
C ILE A 594 3.35 -25.56 36.84
N GLY A 595 2.54 -25.70 37.90
CA GLY A 595 2.04 -24.56 38.69
C GLY A 595 0.69 -24.03 38.20
N ILE A 596 0.40 -22.78 38.55
CA ILE A 596 -0.92 -22.15 38.36
C ILE A 596 -1.19 -21.83 36.88
N ASP A 597 -0.17 -21.44 36.11
CA ASP A 597 -0.34 -20.99 34.73
C ASP A 597 -0.26 -22.15 33.71
N PRO A 598 -1.35 -22.49 33.01
CA PRO A 598 -1.31 -23.46 31.92
C PRO A 598 -0.51 -22.92 30.73
N ILE A 599 0.08 -23.84 29.94
CA ILE A 599 0.89 -23.49 28.77
C ILE A 599 0.28 -24.13 27.53
N MET A 600 -0.21 -23.32 26.59
CA MET A 600 -0.66 -23.77 25.28
C MET A 600 0.44 -23.60 24.24
N GLN A 601 0.79 -24.68 23.56
CA GLN A 601 1.75 -24.71 22.46
C GLN A 601 1.01 -24.77 21.13
N LEU A 602 1.33 -23.79 20.27
CA LEU A 602 0.80 -23.67 18.91
C LEU A 602 1.77 -24.29 17.89
N PRO A 603 1.29 -24.60 16.66
CA PRO A 603 2.17 -24.99 15.56
C PRO A 603 3.27 -23.93 15.31
N GLY A 604 4.52 -24.35 15.20
CA GLY A 604 5.65 -23.43 14.96
C GLY A 604 6.31 -22.83 16.21
N MET A 605 6.35 -23.57 17.34
CA MET A 605 7.12 -23.22 18.56
C MET A 605 6.66 -21.98 19.33
N HIS A 606 5.48 -21.42 19.03
CA HIS A 606 4.89 -20.34 19.82
C HIS A 606 4.17 -20.90 21.06
N LYS A 607 4.35 -20.25 22.23
CA LYS A 607 3.75 -20.64 23.50
C LYS A 607 2.90 -19.51 24.06
N ILE A 608 1.70 -19.83 24.52
CA ILE A 608 0.80 -18.93 25.26
C ILE A 608 0.73 -19.43 26.69
N ILE A 609 0.99 -18.55 27.65
CA ILE A 609 1.06 -18.87 29.07
C ILE A 609 -0.09 -18.17 29.79
N GLY A 610 -0.78 -18.90 30.67
CA GLY A 610 -1.85 -18.41 31.53
C GLY A 610 -3.24 -18.60 30.95
N GLU A 611 -4.19 -18.96 31.82
CA GLU A 611 -5.57 -19.31 31.45
C GLU A 611 -6.28 -18.20 30.66
N ILE A 612 -6.07 -16.95 31.08
CA ILE A 612 -6.70 -15.77 30.47
C ILE A 612 -6.16 -15.47 29.07
N ASN A 613 -4.86 -15.64 28.85
CA ASN A 613 -4.27 -15.44 27.52
C ASN A 613 -4.71 -16.53 26.55
N ILE A 614 -4.90 -17.76 27.03
CA ILE A 614 -5.47 -18.85 26.24
C ILE A 614 -6.93 -18.54 25.89
N ALA A 615 -7.73 -18.02 26.83
CA ALA A 615 -9.11 -17.60 26.57
C ALA A 615 -9.18 -16.48 25.52
N ARG A 616 -8.32 -15.44 25.61
CA ARG A 616 -8.20 -14.37 24.61
C ARG A 616 -7.91 -14.93 23.22
N TYR A 617 -6.94 -15.84 23.13
CA TYR A 617 -6.56 -16.48 21.87
C TYR A 617 -7.73 -17.25 21.26
N LEU A 618 -8.36 -18.14 22.02
CA LEU A 618 -9.45 -18.97 21.53
C LEU A 618 -10.66 -18.11 21.12
N ASN A 619 -10.94 -17.02 21.85
CA ASN A 619 -11.99 -16.08 21.49
C ASN A 619 -11.75 -15.45 20.12
N ARG A 620 -10.54 -14.96 19.85
CA ARG A 620 -10.15 -14.40 18.53
C ARG A 620 -10.27 -15.42 17.41
N VAL A 621 -9.91 -16.68 17.66
CA VAL A 621 -10.05 -17.76 16.66
C VAL A 621 -11.51 -17.95 16.25
N ILE A 622 -12.44 -17.92 17.22
CA ILE A 622 -13.87 -18.05 16.95
C ILE A 622 -14.44 -16.79 16.28
N GLU A 623 -14.13 -15.60 16.80
CA GLU A 623 -14.62 -14.33 16.26
C GLU A 623 -14.23 -14.13 14.78
N ASN A 624 -13.02 -14.54 14.39
CA ASN A 624 -12.54 -14.43 13.01
C ASN A 624 -13.39 -15.22 11.99
N CYS A 625 -14.01 -16.32 12.41
CA CYS A 625 -14.86 -17.14 11.55
C CYS A 625 -16.35 -16.86 11.78
N TYR A 626 -16.73 -16.55 13.02
CA TYR A 626 -18.09 -16.37 13.47
C TYR A 626 -18.22 -15.10 14.35
N PRO A 627 -18.22 -13.90 13.73
CA PRO A 627 -18.12 -12.62 14.43
C PRO A 627 -19.34 -12.25 15.30
N HIS A 628 -20.39 -13.07 15.28
CA HIS A 628 -21.62 -12.88 16.04
C HIS A 628 -21.72 -13.80 17.26
N ILE A 629 -20.78 -14.74 17.46
CA ILE A 629 -20.84 -15.74 18.55
C ILE A 629 -20.18 -15.23 19.83
N LEU A 630 -18.91 -14.79 19.75
CA LEU A 630 -18.19 -14.19 20.88
C LEU A 630 -17.48 -12.93 20.39
N ARG A 631 -18.19 -11.80 20.50
CA ARG A 631 -17.65 -10.51 20.07
C ARG A 631 -16.57 -10.04 21.03
N TYR A 632 -15.48 -9.54 20.48
CA TYR A 632 -14.36 -8.97 21.20
C TYR A 632 -13.77 -7.80 20.42
N GLU A 633 -13.00 -8.02 19.36
CA GLU A 633 -12.38 -6.93 18.59
C GLU A 633 -13.33 -6.32 17.55
N SER A 634 -14.29 -7.12 17.02
CA SER A 634 -15.23 -6.67 15.98
C SER A 634 -16.20 -5.57 16.42
N LYS A 635 -16.43 -5.40 17.73
CA LYS A 635 -17.32 -4.38 18.31
C LYS A 635 -16.60 -3.06 18.61
N GLY A 636 -15.31 -2.97 18.25
CA GLY A 636 -14.49 -1.76 18.35
C GLY A 636 -13.58 -1.71 19.57
N VAL A 637 -12.59 -0.80 19.52
CA VAL A 637 -11.47 -0.72 20.48
C VAL A 637 -11.93 -0.46 21.92
N LEU A 638 -12.97 0.37 22.12
CA LEU A 638 -13.50 0.66 23.45
C LEU A 638 -14.08 -0.59 24.12
N TYR A 639 -14.82 -1.40 23.37
CA TYR A 639 -15.43 -2.64 23.86
C TYR A 639 -14.38 -3.71 24.18
N ALA A 640 -13.37 -3.87 23.32
CA ALA A 640 -12.24 -4.77 23.57
C ALA A 640 -11.47 -4.38 24.85
N ASN A 641 -11.19 -3.09 25.05
CA ASN A 641 -10.55 -2.59 26.26
C ASN A 641 -11.36 -2.84 27.53
N GLU A 642 -12.69 -2.73 27.46
CA GLU A 642 -13.56 -3.09 28.58
C GLU A 642 -13.47 -4.58 28.90
N ILE A 643 -13.48 -5.45 27.89
CA ILE A 643 -13.31 -6.89 28.09
C ILE A 643 -11.96 -7.19 28.74
N ASP A 644 -10.88 -6.58 28.25
CA ASP A 644 -9.55 -6.79 28.80
C ASP A 644 -9.43 -6.35 30.25
N ASN A 645 -10.07 -5.24 30.64
CA ASN A 645 -10.12 -4.81 32.03
C ASN A 645 -10.78 -5.85 32.95
N TYR A 646 -11.81 -6.57 32.49
CA TYR A 646 -12.42 -7.66 33.26
C TYR A 646 -11.54 -8.91 33.29
N LEU A 647 -10.90 -9.25 32.17
CA LEU A 647 -9.98 -10.38 32.07
C LEU A 647 -8.76 -10.21 33.00
N GLU A 648 -8.22 -9.00 33.12
CA GLU A 648 -7.14 -8.71 34.08
C GLU A 648 -7.57 -8.86 35.54
N LYS A 649 -8.82 -8.47 35.89
CA LYS A 649 -9.36 -8.71 37.23
C LYS A 649 -9.49 -10.20 37.54
N ILE A 650 -9.93 -10.99 36.56
CA ILE A 650 -10.01 -12.44 36.70
C ILE A 650 -8.60 -13.04 36.84
N HIS A 651 -7.63 -12.58 36.05
CA HIS A 651 -6.23 -13.01 36.19
C HIS A 651 -5.72 -12.73 37.60
N SER A 652 -5.90 -11.51 38.11
CA SER A 652 -5.50 -11.16 39.48
C SER A 652 -6.16 -12.06 40.53
N PHE A 653 -7.45 -12.40 40.37
CA PHE A 653 -8.16 -13.32 41.27
C PHE A 653 -7.51 -14.72 41.32
N LEU A 654 -7.14 -15.28 40.16
CA LEU A 654 -6.50 -16.60 40.08
C LEU A 654 -5.12 -16.66 40.77
N HIS A 655 -4.40 -15.54 40.82
CA HIS A 655 -3.01 -15.51 41.32
C HIS A 655 -2.84 -14.93 42.73
N THR A 656 -3.75 -14.07 43.22
CA THR A 656 -3.46 -13.23 44.41
C THR A 656 -4.36 -13.43 45.63
N ASN A 657 -5.34 -14.36 45.63
CA ASN A 657 -6.33 -14.52 46.72
C ASN A 657 -7.09 -13.23 47.11
N VAL A 658 -6.95 -12.14 46.34
CA VAL A 658 -7.65 -10.87 46.55
C VAL A 658 -9.01 -10.95 45.87
N HIS A 659 -10.07 -10.94 46.67
CA HIS A 659 -11.44 -10.94 46.16
C HIS A 659 -11.84 -9.54 45.67
N GLN A 660 -11.96 -9.36 44.36
CA GLN A 660 -12.70 -8.24 43.78
C GLN A 660 -14.05 -8.74 43.26
N ALA A 661 -15.15 -8.16 43.75
CA ALA A 661 -16.49 -8.56 43.32
C ALA A 661 -16.73 -8.14 41.86
N ILE A 662 -17.03 -9.11 40.99
CA ILE A 662 -17.46 -8.87 39.60
C ILE A 662 -18.99 -8.94 39.59
N HIS A 663 -19.65 -7.79 39.49
CA HIS A 663 -21.11 -7.71 39.46
C HIS A 663 -21.66 -7.69 38.03
N LYS A 664 -22.62 -8.58 37.73
CA LYS A 664 -23.42 -8.54 36.50
C LYS A 664 -24.42 -7.38 36.59
N LYS A 665 -24.35 -6.41 35.67
CA LYS A 665 -25.32 -5.28 35.59
C LYS A 665 -26.56 -5.61 34.75
N SER A 666 -26.50 -6.69 33.97
CA SER A 666 -27.50 -7.18 33.02
C SER A 666 -27.43 -8.71 32.94
N LEU A 667 -28.14 -9.34 31.99
CA LEU A 667 -28.13 -10.80 31.78
C LEU A 667 -26.69 -11.34 31.57
N TYR A 668 -25.87 -10.61 30.81
CA TYR A 668 -24.42 -10.83 30.66
C TYR A 668 -23.63 -9.62 31.13
N ILE A 669 -22.33 -9.77 31.41
CA ILE A 669 -21.47 -8.67 31.92
C ILE A 669 -21.41 -7.50 30.95
N MET A 670 -21.40 -7.79 29.65
CA MET A 670 -21.26 -6.79 28.58
C MET A 670 -22.61 -6.37 27.96
N GLY A 671 -23.73 -6.62 28.63
CA GLY A 671 -25.07 -6.21 28.17
C GLY A 671 -25.91 -7.38 27.67
N GLU A 672 -26.21 -7.37 26.36
CA GLU A 672 -27.17 -8.27 25.70
C GLU A 672 -26.52 -9.55 25.13
N ASP A 673 -25.25 -9.47 24.70
CA ASP A 673 -24.51 -10.60 24.12
C ASP A 673 -23.61 -11.27 25.18
N ILE A 674 -23.48 -12.59 25.13
CA ILE A 674 -22.52 -13.34 25.95
C ILE A 674 -21.08 -13.03 25.54
N SER A 675 -20.19 -12.90 26.52
CA SER A 675 -18.77 -12.64 26.30
C SER A 675 -17.89 -13.77 26.86
N ILE A 676 -16.61 -13.77 26.49
CA ILE A 676 -15.63 -14.71 27.05
C ILE A 676 -15.51 -14.58 28.59
N ILE A 677 -15.82 -13.41 29.14
CA ILE A 677 -15.82 -13.18 30.60
C ILE A 677 -16.93 -14.00 31.26
N ASP A 678 -18.11 -14.04 30.66
CA ASP A 678 -19.26 -14.79 31.19
C ASP A 678 -18.97 -16.30 31.22
N ILE A 679 -18.31 -16.83 30.17
CA ILE A 679 -17.85 -18.22 30.09
C ILE A 679 -16.81 -18.53 31.18
N LEU A 680 -15.86 -17.61 31.41
CA LEU A 680 -14.87 -17.75 32.48
C LEU A 680 -15.52 -17.77 33.87
N LEU A 681 -16.48 -16.87 34.12
CA LEU A 681 -17.20 -16.83 35.41
C LEU A 681 -18.09 -18.07 35.63
N GLU A 682 -18.75 -18.57 34.58
CA GLU A 682 -19.55 -19.81 34.66
C GLU A 682 -18.68 -20.99 35.13
N SER A 683 -17.43 -21.06 34.64
CA SER A 683 -16.48 -22.07 35.12
C SER A 683 -16.20 -21.92 36.62
N PHE A 684 -16.04 -20.71 37.13
CA PHE A 684 -15.77 -20.49 38.56
C PHE A 684 -16.97 -20.81 39.46
N GLU A 685 -18.19 -20.52 38.99
CA GLU A 685 -19.43 -20.90 39.67
C GLU A 685 -19.59 -22.43 39.71
N LYS A 686 -19.41 -23.11 38.57
CA LYS A 686 -19.55 -24.57 38.44
C LYS A 686 -18.59 -25.35 39.35
N TYR A 687 -17.34 -24.91 39.46
CA TYR A 687 -16.33 -25.57 40.31
C TYR A 687 -16.13 -24.93 41.69
N LYS A 688 -17.10 -24.11 42.16
CA LYS A 688 -17.14 -23.50 43.49
C LYS A 688 -15.85 -22.78 43.91
N LEU A 689 -15.20 -22.07 42.98
CA LEU A 689 -13.98 -21.30 43.26
C LEU A 689 -14.25 -19.98 43.99
N CYS A 690 -15.51 -19.52 43.99
CA CYS A 690 -15.97 -18.43 44.84
C CYS A 690 -16.73 -18.97 46.06
N LYS A 691 -16.33 -18.55 47.27
CA LYS A 691 -17.21 -18.65 48.44
C LYS A 691 -18.38 -17.68 48.23
N GLN A 692 -19.60 -18.20 48.23
CA GLN A 692 -20.81 -17.37 48.26
C GLN A 692 -20.73 -16.38 49.42
N LYS A 693 -20.82 -15.09 49.11
CA LYS A 693 -21.43 -14.06 49.95
C LYS A 693 -22.14 -13.06 49.07
#